data_AF-A0A349YFN9-F1
#
_entry.id   AF-A0A349YFN9-F1
#
_cell.length_a   1.000
_cell.length_b   1.000
_cell.length_c   1.000
_cell.angle_alpha   90.00
_cell.angle_beta   90.00
_cell.angle_gamma   90.00
#
_symmetry.space_group_name_H-M   'P 1'
#
loop_
_entity.id
_entity.type
_entity.pdbx_description
1 polymer ?
#
loop_
_entity_poly.entity_id
_entity_poly.type
_entity_poly.pdbx_seq_one_letter_code
_entity_poly.pdbx_strand_id
1 'polypeptide(L)'
;MPESKLYSIIKLLQDIAAKVTIGCKMIENERGSYMVKCRKIQRGYISIVTAFMMVFAMLFAPLAAKEELQAYSSDMRQMTAAQIVADMGAGWNMGNSLESENDETGWGNPRITKQMVQAIANRGFSTIRIPVRWDDNYSNSSNYTIKSSYLDRVEEVVNYGLDCGLYVIINVHHNDLQTKANYNSSDQWQVKQELKAIWTQVGNRFKNYGDKLVFEVNNEPRNGDNDWNGDSTLYNVVNEYNEAGRAAIRATGGNNAKRLVMLPTYCASADEPKVAGWKNLSSDNMIAVSIHAYHPFDFAFQGDGHNDWTDDDYNQLKGTFNRLNQYFVSKGVPVVIGEFGCTNKNNLNDRVKAVGIYANMAKELGMASIIWDNNNDGCGGEYFKIFDRNSLTFTYDGIAGALVNAYKDKPVYSTEPSVAPSETPAGNGFYVNGTKIYDANNQEFMMRGVNVPYAWYKGDFSTAIDGIAAKGANTVRVVLGDGQTYDKTSASELSSIIQKCKEKKMICIVEVHDATGKDDTNYLNTAVNYWKEMKDILNENQQYVILNIANEWYGTWNASGWASGYKSAIKSIRNAGIKNMLMVDCAGWGQYPDSIKEKGKSVFDADSLKNTVFSIHMYEYSGADYSTVYNNIQNVLNLGVPVVIGEFGQKHTNGDVDEDAIMSICKEKGVGYLGWSWKGNGSDYAYLDLSNDWSGNSLTDWGNRLFNGNDGIASTSVRCSVFGGGTPTNTPAPTKTPVPTSTADGNSVLLFSGSASASNWKQAVEVETSKNGGAFDASNIKKGGNFYVEYSGTKDQVELIFQSWSGGSEWGKVQISESGSVNGHYFAKFSYENCVSAFGNNDFSGKLDKVFVGAAESSVTVYSVKYVFGNASGESGESDPYISIFWGNATASGWEQPVGELTAKNGGKFDASKITSNGYFYVEYSGQEKDLDLVLQSWSGGSEWAKVSISETGYVNGHNYAKYSYDNCVNAFGTSDFSGKLDKILVSARESSITVYSVCYCYSK
;
A
#
# COMPACT_ATOMS: atom_id res chain seq x y z
N MET A 1 -37.66 -18.50 11.14
CA MET A 1 -38.96 -19.22 11.16
C MET A 1 -40.05 -18.16 11.34
N PRO A 2 -41.18 -18.15 10.60
CA PRO A 2 -42.21 -17.11 10.75
C PRO A 2 -42.84 -17.16 12.15
N GLU A 3 -43.11 -16.00 12.77
CA GLU A 3 -43.67 -15.86 14.14
C GLU A 3 -44.92 -16.71 14.41
N SER A 4 -45.73 -16.97 13.38
CA SER A 4 -46.95 -17.78 13.47
C SER A 4 -46.69 -19.25 13.85
N LYS A 5 -45.53 -19.81 13.46
CA LYS A 5 -45.15 -21.19 13.86
C LYS A 5 -44.60 -21.25 15.28
N LEU A 6 -43.93 -20.21 15.74
CA LEU A 6 -43.38 -20.14 17.11
C LEU A 6 -44.50 -20.05 18.16
N TYR A 7 -45.53 -19.25 17.87
CA TYR A 7 -46.70 -19.12 18.75
C TYR A 7 -47.49 -20.43 18.88
N SER A 8 -47.57 -21.21 17.80
CA SER A 8 -48.24 -22.52 17.77
C SER A 8 -47.52 -23.57 18.62
N ILE A 9 -46.18 -23.53 18.62
CA ILE A 9 -45.34 -24.46 19.39
C ILE A 9 -45.34 -24.11 20.89
N ILE A 10 -45.29 -22.81 21.24
CA ILE A 10 -45.38 -22.35 22.63
C ILE A 10 -46.73 -22.75 23.25
N LYS A 11 -47.83 -22.62 22.50
CA LYS A 11 -49.16 -23.02 22.96
C LYS A 11 -49.28 -24.53 23.18
N LEU A 12 -48.67 -25.34 22.30
CA LEU A 12 -48.60 -26.80 22.46
C LEU A 12 -47.79 -27.21 23.70
N LEU A 13 -46.70 -26.52 23.99
CA LEU A 13 -45.86 -26.78 25.18
C LEU A 13 -46.55 -26.36 26.48
N GLN A 14 -47.33 -25.27 26.48
CA GLN A 14 -48.15 -24.87 27.62
C GLN A 14 -49.29 -25.87 27.90
N ASP A 15 -49.92 -26.41 26.86
CA ASP A 15 -50.96 -27.44 26.99
C ASP A 15 -50.40 -28.79 27.49
N ILE A 16 -49.15 -29.12 27.13
CA ILE A 16 -48.44 -30.30 27.63
C ILE A 16 -48.04 -30.10 29.10
N ALA A 17 -47.52 -28.91 29.47
CA ALA A 17 -47.16 -28.57 30.84
C ALA A 17 -48.38 -28.59 31.79
N ALA A 18 -49.54 -28.12 31.32
CA ALA A 18 -50.78 -28.15 32.09
C ALA A 18 -51.31 -29.57 32.36
N LYS A 19 -50.93 -30.56 31.54
CA LYS A 19 -51.35 -31.98 31.69
C LYS A 19 -50.42 -32.82 32.58
N VAL A 20 -49.26 -32.30 32.99
CA VAL A 20 -48.26 -33.05 33.78
C VAL A 20 -48.27 -32.70 35.28
N THR A 21 -49.02 -31.69 35.72
CA THR A 21 -49.07 -31.31 37.14
C THR A 21 -50.01 -32.20 37.97
N ILE A 22 -49.44 -33.22 38.62
CA ILE A 22 -50.13 -34.09 39.58
C ILE A 22 -50.24 -33.36 40.94
N GLY A 23 -51.48 -33.22 41.44
CA GLY A 23 -51.77 -32.53 42.70
C GLY A 23 -51.14 -33.19 43.93
N CYS A 24 -50.39 -32.40 44.70
CA CYS A 24 -49.96 -32.76 46.04
C CYS A 24 -50.79 -31.97 47.08
N LYS A 25 -51.21 -32.64 48.15
CA LYS A 25 -51.92 -32.01 49.29
C LYS A 25 -51.02 -31.99 50.52
N MET A 26 -51.05 -30.85 51.22
CA MET A 26 -50.47 -30.65 52.55
C MET A 26 -51.41 -31.23 53.60
N ILE A 27 -50.88 -31.98 54.57
CA ILE A 27 -51.64 -32.48 55.71
C ILE A 27 -50.83 -32.21 56.98
N GLU A 28 -51.49 -31.66 58.00
CA GLU A 28 -50.92 -31.38 59.31
C GLU A 28 -51.01 -32.62 60.20
N ASN A 29 -49.97 -32.90 60.98
CA ASN A 29 -50.02 -33.95 62.00
C ASN A 29 -50.35 -33.37 63.39
N GLU A 30 -50.69 -34.24 64.34
CA GLU A 30 -51.21 -33.91 65.68
C GLU A 30 -50.20 -33.18 66.60
N ARG A 31 -49.06 -32.72 66.08
CA ARG A 31 -48.11 -31.82 66.78
C ARG A 31 -47.89 -30.48 66.05
N GLY A 32 -48.73 -30.14 65.07
CA GLY A 32 -48.75 -28.81 64.43
C GLY A 32 -47.67 -28.60 63.36
N SER A 33 -47.35 -29.61 62.55
CA SER A 33 -46.44 -29.46 61.40
C SER A 33 -46.98 -30.15 60.15
N TYR A 34 -46.80 -29.51 58.98
CA TYR A 34 -47.36 -29.96 57.68
C TYR A 34 -46.38 -30.80 56.85
N MET A 35 -46.86 -31.87 56.21
CA MET A 35 -46.11 -32.66 55.23
C MET A 35 -46.88 -32.86 53.90
N VAL A 36 -46.13 -33.03 52.81
CA VAL A 36 -46.64 -33.21 51.44
C VAL A 36 -46.58 -34.68 51.02
N LYS A 37 -47.70 -35.26 50.58
CA LYS A 37 -47.79 -36.66 50.11
C LYS A 37 -48.23 -36.70 48.64
N CYS A 38 -47.39 -37.23 47.74
CA CYS A 38 -47.69 -37.37 46.30
C CYS A 38 -47.81 -38.87 45.90
N ARG A 39 -48.73 -39.21 44.97
CA ARG A 39 -48.99 -40.61 44.51
C ARG A 39 -48.00 -41.05 43.43
N LYS A 40 -47.59 -42.33 43.46
CA LYS A 40 -46.65 -43.01 42.53
C LYS A 40 -47.08 -42.93 41.05
N ILE A 41 -46.13 -42.59 40.18
CA ILE A 41 -46.25 -42.70 38.71
C ILE A 41 -45.86 -44.12 38.25
N GLN A 42 -46.66 -44.72 37.35
CA GLN A 42 -46.41 -46.04 36.77
C GLN A 42 -45.17 -46.04 35.84
N ARG A 43 -44.35 -47.10 35.96
CA ARG A 43 -43.06 -47.32 35.26
C ARG A 43 -43.10 -47.40 33.73
N GLY A 44 -44.27 -47.28 33.08
CA GLY A 44 -44.43 -47.43 31.62
C GLY A 44 -44.11 -46.19 30.78
N TYR A 45 -44.09 -44.99 31.37
CA TYR A 45 -43.85 -43.74 30.62
C TYR A 45 -42.39 -43.29 30.61
N ILE A 46 -41.55 -43.88 31.46
CA ILE A 46 -40.13 -43.48 31.57
C ILE A 46 -39.37 -43.91 30.32
N SER A 47 -39.53 -45.15 29.85
CA SER A 47 -38.75 -45.68 28.71
C SER A 47 -39.05 -44.99 27.36
N ILE A 48 -40.29 -44.53 27.14
CA ILE A 48 -40.65 -43.80 25.91
C ILE A 48 -40.11 -42.37 25.96
N VAL A 49 -40.17 -41.71 27.11
CA VAL A 49 -39.60 -40.36 27.29
C VAL A 49 -38.08 -40.39 27.23
N THR A 50 -37.41 -41.42 27.77
CA THR A 50 -35.95 -41.54 27.70
C THR A 50 -35.46 -41.88 26.29
N ALA A 51 -36.18 -42.75 25.54
CA ALA A 51 -35.83 -43.05 24.16
C ALA A 51 -36.08 -41.86 23.22
N PHE A 52 -37.17 -41.10 23.43
CA PHE A 52 -37.40 -39.86 22.68
C PHE A 52 -36.37 -38.79 23.04
N MET A 53 -35.98 -38.64 24.31
CA MET A 53 -34.93 -37.69 24.71
C MET A 53 -33.54 -38.06 24.17
N MET A 54 -33.19 -39.35 24.06
CA MET A 54 -31.89 -39.76 23.48
C MET A 54 -31.85 -39.56 21.96
N VAL A 55 -32.93 -39.86 21.24
CA VAL A 55 -33.01 -39.62 19.79
C VAL A 55 -33.08 -38.12 19.47
N PHE A 56 -33.74 -37.33 20.32
CA PHE A 56 -33.73 -35.86 20.22
C PHE A 56 -32.35 -35.27 20.58
N ALA A 57 -31.63 -35.83 21.56
CA ALA A 57 -30.29 -35.40 21.92
C ALA A 57 -29.22 -35.78 20.86
N MET A 58 -29.43 -36.84 20.07
CA MET A 58 -28.52 -37.22 18.97
C MET A 58 -28.83 -36.52 17.65
N LEU A 59 -30.09 -36.17 17.38
CA LEU A 59 -30.49 -35.41 16.19
C LEU A 59 -30.38 -33.87 16.37
N PHE A 60 -30.29 -33.41 17.62
CA PHE A 60 -30.08 -32.01 18.00
C PHE A 60 -28.94 -31.86 19.02
N ALA A 61 -27.82 -32.56 18.82
CA ALA A 61 -26.55 -32.11 19.37
C ALA A 61 -25.95 -31.09 18.39
N PRO A 62 -26.24 -29.78 18.51
CA PRO A 62 -25.32 -28.82 17.95
C PRO A 62 -24.02 -28.96 18.74
N LEU A 63 -22.92 -28.90 18.01
CA LEU A 63 -21.67 -28.34 18.49
C LEU A 63 -21.98 -26.98 19.15
N ALA A 64 -22.36 -26.98 20.41
CA ALA A 64 -22.60 -25.76 21.18
C ALA A 64 -21.25 -25.29 21.72
N ALA A 65 -20.43 -24.74 20.83
CA ALA A 65 -19.69 -23.56 21.23
C ALA A 65 -20.76 -22.54 21.66
N LYS A 66 -20.63 -21.95 22.86
CA LYS A 66 -21.42 -20.78 23.24
C LYS A 66 -21.15 -19.69 22.21
N GLU A 67 -22.01 -19.54 21.21
CA GLU A 67 -22.15 -18.24 20.53
C GLU A 67 -22.93 -17.35 21.52
N GLU A 68 -22.20 -16.48 22.22
CA GLU A 68 -22.81 -15.29 22.80
C GLU A 68 -23.51 -14.52 21.68
N LEU A 69 -24.77 -14.14 21.88
CA LEU A 69 -25.43 -13.17 21.00
C LEU A 69 -24.58 -11.89 21.02
N GLN A 70 -23.86 -11.63 19.92
CA GLN A 70 -23.03 -10.44 19.79
C GLN A 70 -23.95 -9.21 19.68
N ALA A 71 -23.89 -8.31 20.67
CA ALA A 71 -24.77 -7.14 20.79
C ALA A 71 -24.38 -5.97 19.85
N TYR A 72 -23.31 -6.13 19.07
CA TYR A 72 -22.74 -5.12 18.19
C TYR A 72 -22.43 -5.74 16.82
N SER A 73 -22.56 -4.96 15.74
CA SER A 73 -22.19 -5.43 14.41
C SER A 73 -20.67 -5.67 14.36
N SER A 74 -20.29 -6.86 13.89
CA SER A 74 -18.92 -7.25 13.59
C SER A 74 -18.55 -7.04 12.12
N ASP A 75 -19.44 -6.41 11.34
CA ASP A 75 -19.33 -6.32 9.89
C ASP A 75 -18.27 -5.29 9.47
N MET A 76 -17.33 -5.74 8.65
CA MET A 76 -16.42 -4.88 7.91
C MET A 76 -16.94 -4.79 6.47
N ARG A 77 -17.49 -3.64 6.05
CA ARG A 77 -18.10 -3.42 4.72
C ARG A 77 -17.09 -3.31 3.58
N GLN A 78 -15.81 -3.63 3.85
CA GLN A 78 -14.67 -3.56 2.92
C GLN A 78 -14.53 -2.19 2.24
N MET A 79 -14.93 -1.13 2.93
CA MET A 79 -14.76 0.25 2.46
C MET A 79 -13.30 0.67 2.59
N THR A 80 -12.81 1.43 1.60
CA THR A 80 -11.51 2.11 1.71
C THR A 80 -11.56 3.17 2.81
N ALA A 81 -10.39 3.60 3.32
CA ALA A 81 -10.32 4.67 4.31
C ALA A 81 -11.06 5.94 3.85
N ALA A 82 -10.91 6.35 2.59
CA ALA A 82 -11.59 7.52 2.04
C ALA A 82 -13.12 7.36 1.98
N GLN A 83 -13.61 6.17 1.64
CA GLN A 83 -15.06 5.90 1.66
C GLN A 83 -15.62 5.92 3.08
N ILE A 84 -14.89 5.36 4.06
CA ILE A 84 -15.31 5.42 5.47
C ILE A 84 -15.38 6.87 5.93
N VAL A 85 -14.36 7.68 5.66
CA VAL A 85 -14.33 9.09 6.04
C VAL A 85 -15.45 9.90 5.37
N ALA A 86 -15.70 9.70 4.07
CA ALA A 86 -16.81 10.35 3.39
C ALA A 86 -18.18 9.93 3.97
N ASP A 87 -18.31 8.66 4.41
CA ASP A 87 -19.54 8.15 5.04
C ASP A 87 -19.72 8.62 6.48
N MET A 88 -18.66 9.02 7.18
CA MET A 88 -18.75 9.58 8.54
C MET A 88 -19.53 10.91 8.55
N GLY A 89 -19.38 11.76 7.54
CA GLY A 89 -20.19 12.97 7.32
C GLY A 89 -20.19 13.95 8.51
N ALA A 90 -21.39 14.38 8.91
CA ALA A 90 -21.60 15.26 10.05
C ALA A 90 -21.39 14.51 11.38
N GLY A 91 -20.43 14.97 12.18
CA GLY A 91 -20.12 14.40 13.49
C GLY A 91 -20.33 15.36 14.66
N TRP A 92 -20.39 14.80 15.87
CA TRP A 92 -20.51 15.54 17.13
C TRP A 92 -19.56 14.96 18.19
N ASN A 93 -18.85 15.80 18.95
CA ASN A 93 -17.97 15.38 20.05
C ASN A 93 -18.71 15.35 21.40
N MET A 94 -18.61 14.23 22.11
CA MET A 94 -19.02 14.09 23.52
C MET A 94 -17.97 14.69 24.45
N GLY A 95 -17.71 15.99 24.28
CA GLY A 95 -16.66 16.70 24.99
C GLY A 95 -16.94 16.88 26.48
N ASN A 96 -15.90 17.11 27.27
CA ASN A 96 -15.91 17.26 28.73
C ASN A 96 -16.69 16.14 29.46
N SER A 97 -16.57 14.91 28.98
CA SER A 97 -17.14 13.71 29.61
C SER A 97 -16.05 12.69 29.91
N LEU A 98 -15.85 11.65 29.08
CA LEU A 98 -14.94 10.55 29.42
C LEU A 98 -13.46 10.96 29.46
N GLU A 99 -13.11 12.13 28.93
CA GLU A 99 -11.80 12.76 29.05
C GLU A 99 -11.62 13.64 30.30
N SER A 100 -12.70 13.92 31.04
CA SER A 100 -12.61 14.72 32.25
C SER A 100 -11.85 13.99 33.37
N GLU A 101 -11.20 14.75 34.23
CA GLU A 101 -10.38 14.21 35.31
C GLU A 101 -11.22 13.43 36.33
N ASN A 102 -10.66 12.32 36.84
CA ASN A 102 -11.20 11.40 37.85
C ASN A 102 -12.44 10.57 37.44
N ASP A 103 -13.45 11.17 36.83
CA ASP A 103 -14.70 10.51 36.43
C ASP A 103 -15.37 11.27 35.28
N GLU A 104 -16.25 10.63 34.50
CA GLU A 104 -16.92 11.26 33.34
C GLU A 104 -17.82 12.46 33.68
N THR A 105 -18.03 12.70 34.98
CA THR A 105 -18.77 13.84 35.54
C THR A 105 -17.86 14.92 36.15
N GLY A 106 -16.54 14.73 36.14
CA GLY A 106 -15.55 15.55 36.85
C GLY A 106 -15.52 17.01 36.43
N TRP A 107 -15.91 17.31 35.18
CA TRP A 107 -16.02 18.69 34.66
C TRP A 107 -17.47 19.21 34.59
N GLY A 108 -18.39 18.62 35.37
CA GLY A 108 -19.74 19.16 35.59
C GLY A 108 -20.80 18.66 34.60
N ASN A 109 -20.42 17.83 33.62
CA ASN A 109 -21.38 17.18 32.74
C ASN A 109 -22.09 15.99 33.42
N PRO A 110 -23.37 15.72 33.09
CA PRO A 110 -24.01 14.50 33.54
C PRO A 110 -23.37 13.28 32.87
N ARG A 111 -23.45 12.14 33.55
CA ARG A 111 -23.03 10.84 33.02
C ARG A 111 -23.67 10.56 31.65
N ILE A 112 -22.89 10.06 30.68
CA ILE A 112 -23.39 9.83 29.33
C ILE A 112 -24.50 8.76 29.34
N THR A 113 -25.64 9.06 28.72
CA THR A 113 -26.77 8.13 28.60
C THR A 113 -27.08 7.78 27.15
N LYS A 114 -27.71 6.62 26.92
CA LYS A 114 -28.16 6.23 25.57
C LYS A 114 -29.15 7.24 24.98
N GLN A 115 -29.98 7.87 25.80
CA GLN A 115 -30.94 8.90 25.37
C GLN A 115 -30.24 10.15 24.81
N MET A 116 -29.11 10.56 25.39
CA MET A 116 -28.30 11.68 24.86
C MET A 116 -27.79 11.34 23.45
N VAL A 117 -27.16 10.17 23.29
CA VAL A 117 -26.61 9.73 22.01
C VAL A 117 -27.71 9.53 20.95
N GLN A 118 -28.87 8.98 21.36
CA GLN A 118 -30.03 8.83 20.48
C GLN A 118 -30.60 10.18 20.04
N ALA A 119 -30.64 11.20 20.91
CA ALA A 119 -31.09 12.54 20.54
C ALA A 119 -30.17 13.18 19.49
N ILE A 120 -28.85 12.99 19.63
CA ILE A 120 -27.85 13.41 18.65
C ILE A 120 -28.05 12.68 17.32
N ALA A 121 -28.19 11.35 17.34
CA ALA A 121 -28.45 10.56 16.12
C ALA A 121 -29.76 10.99 15.43
N ASN A 122 -30.84 11.16 16.19
CA ASN A 122 -32.15 11.58 15.69
C ASN A 122 -32.12 12.97 15.05
N ARG A 123 -31.16 13.82 15.42
CA ARG A 123 -30.97 15.12 14.80
C ARG A 123 -30.38 15.04 13.39
N GLY A 124 -29.83 13.88 13.03
CA GLY A 124 -29.27 13.56 11.71
C GLY A 124 -27.74 13.53 11.66
N PHE A 125 -27.06 13.55 12.81
CA PHE A 125 -25.63 13.25 12.85
C PHE A 125 -25.36 11.79 12.49
N SER A 126 -24.26 11.52 11.80
CA SER A 126 -23.83 10.18 11.39
C SER A 126 -22.59 9.68 12.12
N THR A 127 -21.91 10.56 12.87
CA THR A 127 -20.70 10.23 13.64
C THR A 127 -20.78 10.82 15.05
N ILE A 128 -20.28 10.09 16.04
CA ILE A 128 -19.99 10.59 17.37
C ILE A 128 -18.52 10.32 17.72
N ARG A 129 -17.79 11.36 18.16
CA ARG A 129 -16.45 11.21 18.73
C ARG A 129 -16.58 11.26 20.25
N ILE A 130 -15.93 10.30 20.91
CA ILE A 130 -15.93 10.14 22.36
C ILE A 130 -14.47 10.27 22.81
N PRO A 131 -14.03 11.48 23.19
CA PRO A 131 -12.77 11.70 23.91
C PRO A 131 -12.67 10.79 25.14
N VAL A 132 -11.52 10.12 25.35
CA VAL A 132 -11.34 9.24 26.52
C VAL A 132 -9.97 9.46 27.18
N ARG A 133 -9.98 9.74 28.49
CA ARG A 133 -8.77 9.78 29.33
C ARG A 133 -8.56 8.44 30.02
N TRP A 134 -7.35 7.89 29.94
CA TRP A 134 -7.07 6.53 30.41
C TRP A 134 -6.23 6.46 31.68
N ASP A 135 -5.40 7.47 31.95
CA ASP A 135 -4.37 7.45 33.00
C ASP A 135 -4.89 7.54 34.44
N ASP A 136 -5.98 8.27 34.66
CA ASP A 136 -6.74 8.24 35.94
C ASP A 136 -7.36 6.85 36.22
N ASN A 137 -7.43 6.01 35.18
CA ASN A 137 -8.10 4.73 35.19
C ASN A 137 -7.15 3.54 35.04
N TYR A 138 -5.86 3.72 35.32
CA TYR A 138 -4.96 2.58 35.51
C TYR A 138 -5.19 1.88 36.86
N SER A 139 -5.34 0.56 36.81
CA SER A 139 -5.27 -0.33 37.97
C SER A 139 -3.82 -0.61 38.39
N ASN A 140 -2.89 -0.49 37.44
CA ASN A 140 -1.46 -0.56 37.68
C ASN A 140 -0.73 0.38 36.70
N SER A 141 -0.22 1.50 37.21
CA SER A 141 0.47 2.52 36.40
C SER A 141 1.86 2.07 35.92
N SER A 142 2.48 1.06 36.55
CA SER A 142 3.82 0.58 36.15
C SER A 142 3.83 -0.16 34.80
N ASN A 143 2.67 -0.64 34.36
CA ASN A 143 2.49 -1.33 33.08
C ASN A 143 1.25 -0.84 32.33
N TYR A 144 0.69 0.30 32.73
CA TYR A 144 -0.48 0.95 32.12
C TYR A 144 -1.71 0.04 32.01
N THR A 145 -1.94 -0.86 32.97
CA THR A 145 -3.11 -1.75 32.94
C THR A 145 -4.37 -0.96 33.28
N ILE A 146 -5.33 -0.89 32.35
CA ILE A 146 -6.58 -0.15 32.52
C ILE A 146 -7.53 -0.94 33.44
N LYS A 147 -8.23 -0.26 34.36
CA LYS A 147 -9.28 -0.85 35.21
C LYS A 147 -10.34 -1.49 34.32
N SER A 148 -10.61 -2.78 34.50
CA SER A 148 -11.63 -3.49 33.70
C SER A 148 -12.99 -2.81 33.74
N SER A 149 -13.42 -2.32 34.91
CA SER A 149 -14.69 -1.61 35.08
C SER A 149 -14.78 -0.32 34.26
N TYR A 150 -13.64 0.32 33.98
CA TYR A 150 -13.60 1.52 33.14
C TYR A 150 -13.65 1.15 31.65
N LEU A 151 -12.95 0.09 31.22
CA LEU A 151 -13.11 -0.45 29.86
C LEU A 151 -14.56 -0.87 29.59
N ASP A 152 -15.23 -1.49 30.57
CA ASP A 152 -16.65 -1.87 30.47
C ASP A 152 -17.53 -0.63 30.28
N ARG A 153 -17.21 0.48 30.96
CA ARG A 153 -17.93 1.74 30.79
C ARG A 153 -17.69 2.37 29.42
N VAL A 154 -16.44 2.41 28.94
CA VAL A 154 -16.13 2.93 27.60
C VAL A 154 -16.84 2.10 26.53
N GLU A 155 -16.83 0.77 26.66
CA GLU A 155 -17.55 -0.13 25.76
C GLU A 155 -19.07 0.10 25.79
N GLU A 156 -19.66 0.33 26.97
CA GLU A 156 -21.08 0.69 27.09
C GLU A 156 -21.42 1.95 26.29
N VAL A 157 -20.62 3.02 26.41
CA VAL A 157 -20.86 4.28 25.69
C VAL A 157 -20.61 4.14 24.19
N VAL A 158 -19.58 3.38 23.79
CA VAL A 158 -19.34 3.03 22.38
C VAL A 158 -20.56 2.31 21.79
N ASN A 159 -21.12 1.35 22.53
CA ASN A 159 -22.31 0.61 22.10
C ASN A 159 -23.54 1.51 21.98
N TYR A 160 -23.69 2.56 22.80
CA TYR A 160 -24.78 3.54 22.59
C TYR A 160 -24.72 4.19 21.22
N GLY A 161 -23.53 4.57 20.74
CA GLY A 161 -23.34 5.18 19.42
C GLY A 161 -23.62 4.19 18.28
N LEU A 162 -23.05 2.99 18.37
CA LEU A 162 -23.22 1.94 17.36
C LEU A 162 -24.68 1.47 17.26
N ASP A 163 -25.38 1.32 18.40
CA ASP A 163 -26.81 0.99 18.44
C ASP A 163 -27.68 2.05 17.76
N CYS A 164 -27.25 3.32 17.79
CA CYS A 164 -27.90 4.42 17.09
C CYS A 164 -27.51 4.49 15.60
N GLY A 165 -26.69 3.55 15.12
CA GLY A 165 -26.22 3.50 13.73
C GLY A 165 -25.11 4.50 13.40
N LEU A 166 -24.52 5.14 14.40
CA LEU A 166 -23.44 6.12 14.21
C LEU A 166 -22.10 5.44 13.95
N TYR A 167 -21.21 6.14 13.25
CA TYR A 167 -19.77 5.92 13.45
C TYR A 167 -19.37 6.39 14.84
N VAL A 168 -18.47 5.67 15.49
CA VAL A 168 -17.96 5.98 16.82
C VAL A 168 -16.44 6.10 16.75
N ILE A 169 -15.89 7.24 17.16
CA ILE A 169 -14.45 7.46 17.29
C ILE A 169 -14.08 7.48 18.77
N ILE A 170 -13.09 6.69 19.17
CA ILE A 170 -12.47 6.77 20.50
C ILE A 170 -10.97 7.03 20.36
N ASN A 171 -10.37 7.66 21.36
CA ASN A 171 -8.98 8.07 21.31
C ASN A 171 -8.28 8.00 22.67
N VAL A 172 -7.03 8.48 22.72
CA VAL A 172 -6.35 8.86 23.95
C VAL A 172 -6.44 10.39 24.09
N HIS A 173 -7.07 10.87 25.15
CA HIS A 173 -7.39 12.28 25.34
C HIS A 173 -6.93 12.77 26.72
N HIS A 174 -6.25 13.92 26.77
CA HIS A 174 -5.75 14.56 27.99
C HIS A 174 -4.88 13.72 28.94
N ASN A 175 -4.55 12.48 28.57
CA ASN A 175 -3.50 11.73 29.25
C ASN A 175 -2.22 12.58 29.34
N ASP A 176 -1.43 12.37 30.40
CA ASP A 176 -0.12 13.00 30.60
C ASP A 176 0.81 12.90 29.38
N LEU A 177 0.64 11.86 28.56
CA LEU A 177 1.42 11.66 27.33
C LEU A 177 1.14 12.71 26.23
N GLN A 178 0.00 13.42 26.29
CA GLN A 178 -0.41 14.40 25.28
C GLN A 178 0.63 15.52 25.14
N THR A 179 1.21 15.96 26.26
CA THR A 179 2.15 17.09 26.32
C THR A 179 3.61 16.64 26.35
N LYS A 180 3.88 15.36 26.06
CA LYS A 180 5.22 14.75 26.09
C LYS A 180 5.77 14.42 24.70
N ALA A 181 5.29 15.07 23.64
CA ALA A 181 5.99 15.07 22.35
C ALA A 181 7.16 16.06 22.42
N ASN A 182 8.24 15.68 23.10
CA ASN A 182 9.38 16.55 23.41
C ASN A 182 10.71 15.96 22.88
N TYR A 183 11.84 16.63 23.15
CA TYR A 183 13.17 16.22 22.66
C TYR A 183 13.87 15.13 23.50
N ASN A 184 13.28 14.72 24.63
CA ASN A 184 13.89 13.75 25.53
C ASN A 184 13.58 12.32 25.07
N SER A 185 14.61 11.55 24.73
CA SER A 185 14.46 10.18 24.22
C SER A 185 13.85 9.19 25.22
N SER A 186 14.04 9.41 26.53
CA SER A 186 13.39 8.59 27.57
C SER A 186 11.89 8.87 27.62
N ASP A 187 11.48 10.14 27.57
CA ASP A 187 10.07 10.50 27.54
C ASP A 187 9.40 9.95 26.27
N GLN A 188 10.06 10.10 25.11
CA GLN A 188 9.59 9.53 23.85
C GLN A 188 9.43 8.00 23.91
N TRP A 189 10.38 7.31 24.54
CA TRP A 189 10.28 5.87 24.74
C TRP A 189 9.09 5.52 25.64
N GLN A 190 8.89 6.24 26.74
CA GLN A 190 7.77 6.03 27.67
C GLN A 190 6.42 6.27 27.00
N VAL A 191 6.25 7.37 26.25
CA VAL A 191 5.03 7.66 25.51
C VAL A 191 4.70 6.55 24.52
N LYS A 192 5.71 6.05 23.77
CA LYS A 192 5.52 4.91 22.86
C LYS A 192 5.11 3.62 23.60
N GLN A 193 5.65 3.37 24.79
CA GLN A 193 5.24 2.20 25.60
C GLN A 193 3.81 2.34 26.12
N GLU A 194 3.43 3.52 26.61
CA GLU A 194 2.08 3.78 27.12
C GLU A 194 1.04 3.67 26.00
N LEU A 195 1.26 4.32 24.84
CA LEU A 195 0.39 4.17 23.67
C LEU A 195 0.25 2.72 23.23
N LYS A 196 1.36 1.96 23.20
CA LYS A 196 1.32 0.54 22.87
C LYS A 196 0.49 -0.26 23.88
N ALA A 197 0.62 0.01 25.17
CA ALA A 197 -0.10 -0.68 26.22
C ALA A 197 -1.61 -0.38 26.22
N ILE A 198 -1.99 0.90 26.06
CA ILE A 198 -3.40 1.32 25.91
C ILE A 198 -4.00 0.65 24.67
N TRP A 199 -3.38 0.85 23.49
CA TRP A 199 -3.94 0.37 22.23
C TRP A 199 -3.95 -1.15 22.09
N THR A 200 -3.07 -1.87 22.79
CA THR A 200 -3.15 -3.34 22.88
C THR A 200 -4.38 -3.77 23.68
N GLN A 201 -4.65 -3.16 24.83
CA GLN A 201 -5.82 -3.49 25.67
C GLN A 201 -7.14 -3.10 24.99
N VAL A 202 -7.22 -1.87 24.48
CA VAL A 202 -8.38 -1.35 23.74
C VAL A 202 -8.60 -2.13 22.46
N GLY A 203 -7.53 -2.38 21.68
CA GLY A 203 -7.61 -3.18 20.46
C GLY A 203 -8.12 -4.60 20.74
N ASN A 204 -7.65 -5.26 21.79
CA ASN A 204 -8.17 -6.59 22.17
C ASN A 204 -9.63 -6.55 22.62
N ARG A 205 -10.05 -5.53 23.38
CA ARG A 205 -11.44 -5.36 23.81
C ARG A 205 -12.40 -5.24 22.62
N PHE A 206 -12.05 -4.38 21.67
CA PHE A 206 -12.90 -4.04 20.53
C PHE A 206 -12.56 -4.82 19.25
N LYS A 207 -11.80 -5.92 19.37
CA LYS A 207 -11.22 -6.67 18.23
C LYS A 207 -12.22 -7.10 17.18
N ASN A 208 -13.44 -7.44 17.60
CA ASN A 208 -14.48 -8.00 16.73
C ASN A 208 -15.49 -6.95 16.25
N TYR A 209 -15.36 -5.69 16.65
CA TYR A 209 -16.30 -4.64 16.24
C TYR A 209 -16.14 -4.31 14.75
N GLY A 210 -17.24 -3.99 14.07
CA GLY A 210 -17.27 -3.61 12.66
C GLY A 210 -16.58 -2.27 12.35
N ASP A 211 -16.66 -1.85 11.09
CA ASP A 211 -15.92 -0.69 10.56
C ASP A 211 -16.49 0.68 10.99
N LYS A 212 -17.63 0.71 11.67
CA LYS A 212 -18.18 1.92 12.28
C LYS A 212 -17.45 2.36 13.54
N LEU A 213 -16.67 1.48 14.18
CA LEU A 213 -15.79 1.88 15.28
C LEU A 213 -14.42 2.26 14.73
N VAL A 214 -13.98 3.49 15.00
CA VAL A 214 -12.74 4.10 14.50
C VAL A 214 -11.85 4.45 15.69
N PHE A 215 -10.54 4.30 15.54
CA PHE A 215 -9.57 4.64 16.58
C PHE A 215 -8.74 5.84 16.16
N GLU A 216 -8.59 6.83 17.03
CA GLU A 216 -7.66 7.95 16.84
C GLU A 216 -6.51 7.83 17.84
N VAL A 217 -5.26 7.75 17.37
CA VAL A 217 -4.13 7.34 18.21
C VAL A 217 -3.92 8.23 19.43
N ASN A 218 -4.02 9.55 19.27
CA ASN A 218 -3.80 10.51 20.34
C ASN A 218 -4.47 11.85 20.01
N ASN A 219 -4.86 12.60 21.03
CA ASN A 219 -5.40 13.95 20.90
C ASN A 219 -4.30 15.00 20.97
N GLU A 220 -4.23 15.92 20.00
CA GLU A 220 -3.34 17.09 19.94
C GLU A 220 -1.95 16.92 20.61
N PRO A 221 -1.13 15.94 20.19
CA PRO A 221 0.17 15.70 20.81
C PRO A 221 1.11 16.89 20.58
N ARG A 222 1.76 17.36 21.65
CA ARG A 222 2.62 18.55 21.65
C ARG A 222 3.68 18.54 22.75
N ASN A 223 4.61 19.48 22.71
CA ASN A 223 5.70 19.67 23.65
C ASN A 223 5.30 20.64 24.78
N GLY A 224 4.74 20.13 25.87
CA GLY A 224 4.16 20.96 26.92
C GLY A 224 2.85 21.64 26.50
N ASP A 225 2.18 22.30 27.44
CA ASP A 225 0.83 22.82 27.21
C ASP A 225 0.74 23.97 26.21
N ASN A 226 1.81 24.77 26.10
CA ASN A 226 1.79 26.05 25.39
C ASN A 226 2.53 26.01 24.03
N ASP A 227 3.12 24.89 23.63
CA ASP A 227 3.84 24.77 22.36
C ASP A 227 2.90 24.37 21.21
N TRP A 228 2.20 25.37 20.68
CA TRP A 228 1.29 25.21 19.54
C TRP A 228 1.98 25.25 18.18
N ASN A 229 3.28 25.55 18.13
CA ASN A 229 4.02 25.71 16.89
C ASN A 229 4.88 24.49 16.59
N GLY A 230 5.64 24.02 17.57
CA GLY A 230 6.62 22.96 17.43
C GLY A 230 7.69 23.26 16.37
N ASP A 231 8.44 22.23 16.00
CA ASP A 231 9.37 22.24 14.88
C ASP A 231 9.35 20.90 14.14
N SER A 232 10.11 20.79 13.05
CA SER A 232 10.17 19.55 12.26
C SER A 232 10.61 18.30 13.05
N THR A 233 11.40 18.47 14.12
CA THR A 233 11.81 17.36 14.99
C THR A 233 10.61 16.87 15.78
N LEU A 234 9.87 17.78 16.40
CA LEU A 234 8.67 17.45 17.16
C LEU A 234 7.56 16.87 16.28
N TYR A 235 7.45 17.31 15.02
CA TYR A 235 6.51 16.72 14.05
C TYR A 235 6.88 15.25 13.76
N ASN A 236 8.17 14.95 13.60
CA ASN A 236 8.63 13.56 13.44
C ASN A 236 8.40 12.72 14.70
N VAL A 237 8.59 13.28 15.91
CA VAL A 237 8.26 12.61 17.17
C VAL A 237 6.78 12.19 17.20
N VAL A 238 5.88 13.09 16.79
CA VAL A 238 4.44 12.74 16.69
C VAL A 238 4.19 11.66 15.64
N ASN A 239 4.87 11.69 14.49
CA ASN A 239 4.78 10.61 13.50
C ASN A 239 5.22 9.25 14.08
N GLU A 240 6.24 9.22 14.93
CA GLU A 240 6.65 7.99 15.63
C GLU A 240 5.63 7.51 16.67
N TYR A 241 4.98 8.44 17.38
CA TYR A 241 3.91 8.11 18.33
C TYR A 241 2.69 7.53 17.60
N ASN A 242 2.32 8.13 16.47
CA ASN A 242 1.29 7.65 15.56
C ASN A 242 1.56 6.21 15.13
N GLU A 243 2.78 5.92 14.69
CA GLU A 243 3.16 4.56 14.28
C GLU A 243 3.15 3.57 15.45
N ALA A 244 3.62 3.96 16.63
CA ALA A 244 3.59 3.09 17.81
C ALA A 244 2.15 2.67 18.18
N GLY A 245 1.21 3.61 18.19
CA GLY A 245 -0.20 3.34 18.42
C GLY A 245 -0.84 2.49 17.31
N ARG A 246 -0.65 2.88 16.04
CA ARG A 246 -1.19 2.16 14.87
C ARG A 246 -0.68 0.72 14.82
N ALA A 247 0.63 0.50 15.00
CA ALA A 247 1.23 -0.82 15.00
C ALA A 247 0.66 -1.70 16.12
N ALA A 248 0.46 -1.14 17.33
CA ALA A 248 -0.16 -1.85 18.44
C ALA A 248 -1.61 -2.26 18.12
N ILE A 249 -2.41 -1.37 17.52
CA ILE A 249 -3.76 -1.68 17.04
C ILE A 249 -3.73 -2.86 16.06
N ARG A 250 -2.88 -2.79 15.01
CA ARG A 250 -2.78 -3.86 14.01
C ARG A 250 -2.35 -5.19 14.59
N ALA A 251 -1.42 -5.19 15.53
CA ALA A 251 -0.91 -6.41 16.17
C ALA A 251 -1.99 -7.21 16.91
N THR A 252 -3.09 -6.58 17.32
CA THR A 252 -4.23 -7.30 17.95
C THR A 252 -5.01 -8.19 16.97
N GLY A 253 -4.87 -7.97 15.65
CA GLY A 253 -5.52 -8.77 14.59
C GLY A 253 -7.05 -8.63 14.55
N GLY A 254 -7.75 -9.60 13.96
CA GLY A 254 -9.21 -9.54 13.79
C GLY A 254 -9.63 -8.36 12.90
N ASN A 255 -10.73 -7.70 13.23
CA ASN A 255 -11.19 -6.53 12.46
C ASN A 255 -10.24 -5.33 12.58
N ASN A 256 -9.39 -5.28 13.61
CA ASN A 256 -8.39 -4.23 13.76
C ASN A 256 -7.33 -4.25 12.65
N ALA A 257 -7.16 -5.36 11.92
CA ALA A 257 -6.30 -5.41 10.73
C ALA A 257 -6.83 -4.53 9.58
N LYS A 258 -8.13 -4.21 9.58
CA LYS A 258 -8.82 -3.42 8.55
C LYS A 258 -9.51 -2.17 9.11
N ARG A 259 -9.48 -1.93 10.42
CA ARG A 259 -10.13 -0.78 11.07
C ARG A 259 -9.47 0.52 10.64
N LEU A 260 -10.26 1.56 10.37
CA LEU A 260 -9.73 2.90 10.14
C LEU A 260 -9.01 3.40 11.42
N VAL A 261 -7.77 3.87 11.25
CA VAL A 261 -6.98 4.49 12.34
C VAL A 261 -6.62 5.93 11.98
N MET A 262 -7.05 6.88 12.79
CA MET A 262 -6.75 8.30 12.63
C MET A 262 -5.43 8.65 13.30
N LEU A 263 -4.57 9.36 12.57
CA LEU A 263 -3.22 9.75 12.99
C LEU A 263 -3.13 11.28 13.04
N PRO A 264 -3.02 11.91 14.23
CA PRO A 264 -2.95 13.36 14.35
C PRO A 264 -1.69 13.97 13.73
N THR A 265 -1.80 15.20 13.22
CA THR A 265 -0.65 16.11 13.05
C THR A 265 -0.14 16.59 14.43
N TYR A 266 1.00 17.27 14.46
CA TYR A 266 1.43 17.95 15.69
C TYR A 266 0.37 18.98 16.11
N CYS A 267 -0.03 18.97 17.40
CA CYS A 267 -1.19 19.68 17.93
C CYS A 267 -2.54 19.35 17.25
N ALA A 268 -2.62 18.28 16.45
CA ALA A 268 -3.69 18.06 15.48
C ALA A 268 -3.94 19.29 14.57
N SER A 269 -2.98 20.19 14.39
CA SER A 269 -3.21 21.45 13.67
C SER A 269 -3.25 21.26 12.15
N ALA A 270 -4.07 22.09 11.49
CA ALA A 270 -4.16 22.23 10.03
C ALA A 270 -3.15 23.23 9.42
N ASP A 271 -2.20 23.74 10.21
CA ASP A 271 -1.20 24.71 9.74
C ASP A 271 -0.15 24.08 8.84
N GLU A 272 0.32 24.85 7.86
CA GLU A 272 1.20 24.37 6.79
C GLU A 272 2.44 23.60 7.28
N PRO A 273 3.23 24.09 8.25
CA PRO A 273 4.40 23.34 8.70
C PRO A 273 4.05 21.95 9.25
N LYS A 274 2.89 21.82 9.91
CA LYS A 274 2.47 20.62 10.63
C LYS A 274 1.81 19.62 9.68
N VAL A 275 0.98 20.10 8.73
CA VAL A 275 0.42 19.23 7.68
C VAL A 275 1.48 18.80 6.66
N ALA A 276 2.47 19.65 6.36
CA ALA A 276 3.62 19.27 5.54
C ALA A 276 4.56 18.29 6.26
N GLY A 277 4.68 18.43 7.60
CA GLY A 277 5.51 17.57 8.45
C GLY A 277 4.89 16.22 8.80
N TRP A 278 3.59 16.03 8.58
CA TRP A 278 2.90 14.77 8.85
C TRP A 278 3.33 13.69 7.87
N LYS A 279 3.54 12.47 8.38
CA LYS A 279 3.94 11.31 7.58
C LYS A 279 3.23 10.05 8.05
N ASN A 280 2.75 9.26 7.09
CA ASN A 280 2.50 7.84 7.32
C ASN A 280 3.84 7.10 7.24
N LEU A 281 4.38 6.67 8.38
CA LEU A 281 5.65 5.93 8.45
C LEU A 281 5.53 4.47 8.00
N SER A 282 4.31 4.01 7.76
CA SER A 282 4.01 2.65 7.32
C SER A 282 3.46 2.63 5.89
N SER A 283 3.28 1.43 5.33
CA SER A 283 2.53 1.23 4.07
C SER A 283 1.03 0.99 4.28
N ASP A 284 0.51 1.23 5.50
CA ASP A 284 -0.90 1.01 5.84
C ASP A 284 -1.80 2.05 5.17
N ASN A 285 -2.81 1.58 4.44
CA ASN A 285 -3.76 2.42 3.72
C ASN A 285 -5.13 2.54 4.41
N MET A 286 -5.34 1.86 5.55
CA MET A 286 -6.54 2.01 6.39
C MET A 286 -6.30 3.04 7.50
N ILE A 287 -5.82 4.21 7.08
CA ILE A 287 -5.51 5.35 7.96
C ILE A 287 -6.15 6.64 7.44
N ALA A 288 -6.38 7.59 8.33
CA ALA A 288 -6.78 8.96 8.00
C ALA A 288 -5.94 9.96 8.81
N VAL A 289 -5.75 11.17 8.30
CA VAL A 289 -5.17 12.27 9.09
C VAL A 289 -6.24 12.78 10.06
N SER A 290 -5.89 12.92 11.34
CA SER A 290 -6.72 13.64 12.31
C SER A 290 -6.24 15.08 12.40
N ILE A 291 -7.13 16.05 12.15
CA ILE A 291 -6.84 17.46 12.39
C ILE A 291 -7.99 18.14 13.14
N HIS A 292 -7.67 19.20 13.86
CA HIS A 292 -8.57 20.16 14.47
C HIS A 292 -8.36 21.50 13.75
N ALA A 293 -9.45 22.20 13.47
CA ALA A 293 -9.38 23.48 12.78
C ALA A 293 -10.51 24.42 13.21
N TYR A 294 -10.27 25.11 14.33
CA TYR A 294 -11.06 26.26 14.79
C TYR A 294 -10.70 27.50 13.98
N HIS A 295 -10.95 27.46 12.66
CA HIS A 295 -10.57 28.51 11.73
C HIS A 295 -11.78 29.26 11.18
N PRO A 296 -11.68 30.59 11.01
CA PRO A 296 -10.61 31.47 11.49
C PRO A 296 -10.62 31.59 13.01
N PHE A 297 -9.45 31.56 13.65
CA PHE A 297 -9.34 31.43 15.11
C PHE A 297 -9.99 32.60 15.87
N ASP A 298 -9.82 33.83 15.35
CA ASP A 298 -10.38 35.03 15.96
C ASP A 298 -11.91 34.97 16.03
N PHE A 299 -12.60 34.66 14.92
CA PHE A 299 -14.04 34.44 14.89
C PHE A 299 -14.47 33.20 15.70
N ALA A 300 -13.83 32.05 15.44
CA ALA A 300 -14.32 30.74 15.83
C ALA A 300 -14.10 30.41 17.32
N PHE A 301 -12.98 30.83 17.92
CA PHE A 301 -12.58 30.29 19.23
C PHE A 301 -12.13 31.34 20.23
N GLN A 302 -11.42 32.38 19.77
CA GLN A 302 -10.92 33.44 20.65
C GLN A 302 -12.09 34.21 21.27
N GLY A 303 -12.24 34.15 22.60
CA GLY A 303 -13.42 34.65 23.30
C GLY A 303 -13.70 36.14 23.14
N ASP A 304 -12.65 36.96 22.98
CA ASP A 304 -12.71 38.41 22.76
C ASP A 304 -12.48 38.82 21.30
N GLY A 305 -12.39 37.86 20.37
CA GLY A 305 -12.33 38.11 18.93
C GLY A 305 -13.65 38.63 18.35
N HIS A 306 -13.68 38.98 17.07
CA HIS A 306 -14.86 39.54 16.41
C HIS A 306 -16.02 38.51 16.33
N ASN A 307 -17.24 39.00 16.13
CA ASN A 307 -18.46 38.20 16.25
C ASN A 307 -19.35 38.21 14.99
N ASP A 308 -18.96 38.92 13.94
CA ASP A 308 -19.59 38.97 12.63
C ASP A 308 -18.82 38.13 11.60
N TRP A 309 -19.50 37.38 10.72
CA TRP A 309 -18.83 36.60 9.67
C TRP A 309 -18.56 37.44 8.42
N THR A 310 -17.29 37.59 8.07
CA THR A 310 -16.80 38.47 7.00
C THR A 310 -16.30 37.70 5.77
N ASP A 311 -15.96 38.42 4.70
CA ASP A 311 -15.32 37.84 3.52
C ASP A 311 -13.87 37.41 3.80
N ASP A 312 -13.19 38.08 4.73
CA ASP A 312 -11.84 37.69 5.16
C ASP A 312 -11.87 36.32 5.85
N ASP A 313 -12.87 36.09 6.70
CA ASP A 313 -13.08 34.79 7.35
C ASP A 313 -13.29 33.66 6.35
N TYR A 314 -14.13 33.91 5.34
CA TYR A 314 -14.35 32.98 4.26
C TYR A 314 -13.05 32.64 3.51
N ASN A 315 -12.22 33.65 3.20
CA ASN A 315 -10.97 33.45 2.49
C ASN A 315 -9.93 32.70 3.32
N GLN A 316 -9.81 33.00 4.62
CA GLN A 316 -8.94 32.26 5.54
C GLN A 316 -9.37 30.79 5.66
N LEU A 317 -10.67 30.55 5.81
CA LEU A 317 -11.21 29.18 5.87
C LEU A 317 -10.98 28.43 4.56
N LYS A 318 -11.23 29.07 3.41
CA LYS A 318 -10.93 28.50 2.08
C LYS A 318 -9.44 28.15 1.93
N GLY A 319 -8.54 29.01 2.42
CA GLY A 319 -7.10 28.74 2.45
C GLY A 319 -6.75 27.47 3.24
N THR A 320 -7.42 27.26 4.38
CA THR A 320 -7.27 26.04 5.19
C THR A 320 -7.66 24.79 4.39
N PHE A 321 -8.83 24.79 3.74
CA PHE A 321 -9.28 23.64 2.95
C PHE A 321 -8.44 23.39 1.69
N ASN A 322 -7.99 24.44 1.01
CA ASN A 322 -7.05 24.31 -0.11
C ASN A 322 -5.77 23.60 0.31
N ARG A 323 -5.22 23.97 1.47
CA ARG A 323 -4.03 23.35 2.05
C ARG A 323 -4.27 21.87 2.39
N LEU A 324 -5.39 21.56 3.06
CA LEU A 324 -5.73 20.16 3.38
C LEU A 324 -5.90 19.31 2.10
N ASN A 325 -6.46 19.88 1.03
CA ASN A 325 -6.54 19.20 -0.26
C ASN A 325 -5.14 18.97 -0.86
N GLN A 326 -4.31 20.00 -0.91
CA GLN A 326 -2.95 19.96 -1.45
C GLN A 326 -2.07 18.92 -0.76
N TYR A 327 -2.12 18.85 0.57
CA TYR A 327 -1.21 17.98 1.32
C TYR A 327 -1.73 16.56 1.49
N PHE A 328 -3.06 16.33 1.50
CA PHE A 328 -3.64 15.03 1.80
C PHE A 328 -4.61 14.51 0.74
N VAL A 329 -5.74 15.18 0.51
CA VAL A 329 -6.84 14.60 -0.30
C VAL A 329 -6.41 14.36 -1.75
N SER A 330 -5.71 15.30 -2.37
CA SER A 330 -5.16 15.13 -3.73
C SER A 330 -4.13 14.01 -3.86
N LYS A 331 -3.57 13.54 -2.72
CA LYS A 331 -2.61 12.43 -2.64
C LYS A 331 -3.27 11.13 -2.17
N GLY A 332 -4.60 11.09 -2.08
CA GLY A 332 -5.36 9.90 -1.67
C GLY A 332 -5.33 9.62 -0.17
N VAL A 333 -4.87 10.55 0.67
CA VAL A 333 -4.93 10.42 2.13
C VAL A 333 -6.19 11.13 2.65
N PRO A 334 -7.15 10.42 3.26
CA PRO A 334 -8.37 11.04 3.74
C PRO A 334 -8.14 11.82 5.04
N VAL A 335 -8.95 12.85 5.26
CA VAL A 335 -8.85 13.76 6.41
C VAL A 335 -10.14 13.73 7.21
N VAL A 336 -10.01 13.52 8.52
CA VAL A 336 -11.10 13.71 9.49
C VAL A 336 -10.81 14.97 10.28
N ILE A 337 -11.75 15.92 10.25
CA ILE A 337 -11.72 17.10 11.10
C ILE A 337 -12.33 16.69 12.44
N GLY A 338 -11.46 16.23 13.34
CA GLY A 338 -11.80 15.66 14.65
C GLY A 338 -12.50 16.66 15.57
N GLU A 339 -12.14 17.93 15.45
CA GLU A 339 -12.77 19.05 16.17
C GLU A 339 -12.79 20.32 15.33
N PHE A 340 -13.94 20.99 15.36
CA PHE A 340 -14.11 22.37 14.94
C PHE A 340 -15.35 22.95 15.65
N GLY A 341 -15.54 24.26 15.59
CA GLY A 341 -16.76 24.87 16.08
C GLY A 341 -16.63 26.37 16.20
N CYS A 342 -17.72 27.03 16.59
CA CYS A 342 -17.72 28.44 16.92
C CYS A 342 -18.26 28.66 18.33
N THR A 343 -17.44 29.23 19.22
CA THR A 343 -17.84 29.58 20.58
C THR A 343 -18.92 30.67 20.57
N ASN A 344 -19.73 30.75 21.62
CA ASN A 344 -20.80 31.73 21.71
C ASN A 344 -20.28 33.13 22.02
N LYS A 345 -20.54 34.09 21.13
CA LYS A 345 -20.31 35.53 21.33
C LYS A 345 -21.59 36.35 21.14
N ASN A 346 -22.74 35.75 21.44
CA ASN A 346 -24.09 36.29 21.16
C ASN A 346 -24.37 36.52 19.66
N ASN A 347 -23.81 35.68 18.80
CA ASN A 347 -23.80 35.82 17.34
C ASN A 347 -24.32 34.56 16.63
N LEU A 348 -25.48 34.06 17.04
CA LEU A 348 -26.03 32.78 16.55
C LEU A 348 -26.11 32.71 15.01
N ASN A 349 -26.59 33.76 14.35
CA ASN A 349 -26.76 33.76 12.89
C ASN A 349 -25.43 33.58 12.15
N ASP A 350 -24.38 34.27 12.59
CA ASP A 350 -23.04 34.16 12.01
C ASP A 350 -22.41 32.79 12.29
N ARG A 351 -22.60 32.24 13.50
CA ARG A 351 -22.17 30.86 13.83
C ARG A 351 -22.85 29.82 12.94
N VAL A 352 -24.16 29.95 12.70
CA VAL A 352 -24.92 29.08 11.79
C VAL A 352 -24.37 29.18 10.36
N LYS A 353 -24.13 30.39 9.87
CA LYS A 353 -23.55 30.65 8.54
C LYS A 353 -22.17 30.02 8.41
N ALA A 354 -21.28 30.27 9.36
CA ALA A 354 -19.91 29.76 9.39
C ALA A 354 -19.88 28.23 9.35
N VAL A 355 -20.65 27.57 10.22
CA VAL A 355 -20.72 26.10 10.27
C VAL A 355 -21.26 25.51 8.97
N GLY A 356 -22.26 26.14 8.34
CA GLY A 356 -22.77 25.72 7.04
C GLY A 356 -21.74 25.83 5.92
N ILE A 357 -20.96 26.92 5.87
CA ILE A 357 -19.88 27.10 4.89
C ILE A 357 -18.78 26.07 5.11
N TYR A 358 -18.32 25.91 6.35
CA TYR A 358 -17.29 24.96 6.75
C TYR A 358 -17.65 23.53 6.33
N ALA A 359 -18.87 23.09 6.67
CA ALA A 359 -19.33 21.75 6.38
C ALA A 359 -19.42 21.47 4.86
N ASN A 360 -19.82 22.47 4.06
CA ASN A 360 -19.85 22.30 2.60
C ASN A 360 -18.45 22.19 2.00
N MET A 361 -17.49 23.03 2.42
CA MET A 361 -16.10 22.93 1.97
C MET A 361 -15.46 21.58 2.33
N ALA A 362 -15.72 21.09 3.53
CA ALA A 362 -15.25 19.77 3.97
C ALA A 362 -15.86 18.63 3.13
N LYS A 363 -17.18 18.66 2.92
CA LYS A 363 -17.90 17.67 2.10
C LYS A 363 -17.39 17.62 0.67
N GLU A 364 -17.13 18.77 0.04
CA GLU A 364 -16.61 18.86 -1.33
C GLU A 364 -15.27 18.12 -1.50
N LEU A 365 -14.49 18.01 -0.43
CA LEU A 365 -13.23 17.28 -0.38
C LEU A 365 -13.34 15.88 0.24
N GLY A 366 -14.56 15.38 0.48
CA GLY A 366 -14.81 14.05 1.04
C GLY A 366 -14.36 13.90 2.50
N MET A 367 -14.22 15.00 3.24
CA MET A 367 -13.83 15.00 4.65
C MET A 367 -15.05 14.83 5.56
N ALA A 368 -14.83 14.29 6.77
CA ALA A 368 -15.80 14.36 7.86
C ALA A 368 -15.56 15.60 8.71
N SER A 369 -16.62 16.20 9.26
CA SER A 369 -16.53 17.36 10.16
C SER A 369 -17.25 17.11 11.47
N ILE A 370 -16.51 17.11 12.58
CA ILE A 370 -17.01 16.71 13.88
C ILE A 370 -17.01 17.91 14.82
N ILE A 371 -18.20 18.43 15.13
CA ILE A 371 -18.31 19.67 15.89
C ILE A 371 -18.00 19.43 17.38
N TRP A 372 -17.23 20.34 17.99
CA TRP A 372 -16.95 20.32 19.42
C TRP A 372 -18.13 20.85 20.23
N ASP A 373 -18.50 20.12 21.29
CA ASP A 373 -19.59 20.52 22.20
C ASP A 373 -19.28 20.07 23.64
N ASN A 374 -18.77 21.02 24.42
CA ASN A 374 -18.43 20.82 25.82
C ASN A 374 -19.63 21.00 26.79
N ASN A 375 -20.83 21.30 26.27
CA ASN A 375 -22.05 21.58 27.04
C ASN A 375 -21.93 22.77 28.04
N ASN A 376 -20.94 23.65 27.83
CA ASN A 376 -20.70 24.81 28.68
C ASN A 376 -21.55 26.02 28.24
N ASP A 377 -22.37 26.55 29.15
CA ASP A 377 -23.29 27.66 28.89
C ASP A 377 -22.65 29.02 29.21
N GLY A 378 -22.87 30.03 28.36
CA GLY A 378 -22.28 31.35 28.55
C GLY A 378 -21.89 32.02 27.24
N CYS A 379 -20.99 33.02 27.35
CA CYS A 379 -20.43 33.76 26.22
C CYS A 379 -18.93 34.01 26.45
N GLY A 380 -18.13 33.99 25.40
CA GLY A 380 -16.67 34.10 25.46
C GLY A 380 -16.00 32.90 24.80
N GLY A 381 -14.79 32.52 25.23
CA GLY A 381 -14.10 31.32 24.75
C GLY A 381 -14.69 30.06 25.40
N GLU A 382 -14.70 28.93 24.68
CA GLU A 382 -15.12 27.64 25.23
C GLU A 382 -16.59 27.56 25.72
N TYR A 383 -17.51 28.30 25.10
CA TYR A 383 -18.95 28.24 25.39
C TYR A 383 -19.73 27.77 24.16
N PHE A 384 -19.80 26.45 23.93
CA PHE A 384 -20.44 25.88 22.74
C PHE A 384 -21.91 25.51 22.96
N LYS A 385 -22.17 24.67 23.98
CA LYS A 385 -23.48 24.12 24.41
C LYS A 385 -24.50 23.99 23.28
N ILE A 386 -24.15 23.27 22.23
CA ILE A 386 -25.04 23.08 21.08
C ILE A 386 -26.23 22.20 21.47
N PHE A 387 -25.97 21.20 22.32
CA PHE A 387 -26.95 20.28 22.90
C PHE A 387 -26.92 20.34 24.43
N ASP A 388 -28.06 20.65 25.05
CA ASP A 388 -28.21 20.57 26.51
C ASP A 388 -28.46 19.11 26.93
N ARG A 389 -27.49 18.55 27.65
CA ARG A 389 -27.48 17.14 28.05
C ARG A 389 -28.51 16.79 29.12
N ASN A 390 -28.99 17.76 29.90
CA ASN A 390 -29.98 17.52 30.95
C ASN A 390 -31.41 17.50 30.38
N SER A 391 -31.73 18.45 29.50
CA SER A 391 -33.05 18.52 28.86
C SER A 391 -33.17 17.66 27.60
N LEU A 392 -32.04 17.17 27.07
CA LEU A 392 -31.96 16.42 25.82
C LEU A 392 -32.45 17.22 24.60
N THR A 393 -32.15 18.52 24.57
CA THR A 393 -32.60 19.44 23.52
C THR A 393 -31.45 20.24 22.94
N PHE A 394 -31.51 20.55 21.64
CA PHE A 394 -30.53 21.41 20.98
C PHE A 394 -30.77 22.88 21.34
N THR A 395 -29.93 23.44 22.21
CA THR A 395 -29.91 24.88 22.55
C THR A 395 -29.71 25.73 21.28
N TYR A 396 -28.83 25.28 20.39
CA TYR A 396 -28.53 25.94 19.13
C TYR A 396 -28.85 25.04 17.93
N ASP A 397 -30.13 24.68 17.79
CA ASP A 397 -30.62 23.80 16.73
C ASP A 397 -30.21 24.25 15.31
N GLY A 398 -30.15 25.55 15.05
CA GLY A 398 -29.70 26.09 13.77
C GLY A 398 -28.27 25.68 13.41
N ILE A 399 -27.37 25.57 14.40
CA ILE A 399 -25.97 25.16 14.19
C ILE A 399 -25.90 23.68 13.84
N ALA A 400 -26.58 22.84 14.64
CA ALA A 400 -26.71 21.41 14.35
C ALA A 400 -27.36 21.19 12.97
N GLY A 401 -28.37 21.98 12.63
CA GLY A 401 -29.06 21.97 11.35
C GLY A 401 -28.16 22.31 10.18
N ALA A 402 -27.36 23.38 10.28
CA ALA A 402 -26.45 23.78 9.21
C ALA A 402 -25.45 22.66 8.88
N LEU A 403 -24.85 22.04 9.89
CA LEU A 403 -23.90 20.94 9.72
C LEU A 403 -24.57 19.70 9.11
N VAL A 404 -25.65 19.20 9.72
CA VAL A 404 -26.37 18.01 9.23
C VAL A 404 -26.89 18.23 7.81
N ASN A 405 -27.46 19.40 7.52
CA ASN A 405 -28.02 19.69 6.19
C ASN A 405 -26.95 19.70 5.10
N ALA A 406 -25.74 20.21 5.39
CA ALA A 406 -24.65 20.22 4.42
C ALA A 406 -24.32 18.80 3.93
N TYR A 407 -24.40 17.79 4.80
CA TYR A 407 -24.06 16.39 4.49
C TYR A 407 -25.26 15.51 4.07
N LYS A 408 -26.46 16.06 3.86
CA LYS A 408 -27.65 15.27 3.45
C LYS A 408 -27.46 14.48 2.15
N ASP A 409 -26.74 15.07 1.20
CA ASP A 409 -26.47 14.48 -0.11
C ASP A 409 -25.08 13.83 -0.20
N LYS A 410 -24.48 13.47 0.94
CA LYS A 410 -23.20 12.74 0.95
C LYS A 410 -23.35 11.40 0.23
N PRO A 411 -22.27 10.85 -0.36
CA PRO A 411 -22.31 9.52 -0.96
C PRO A 411 -22.82 8.49 0.06
N VAL A 412 -23.90 7.78 -0.27
CA VAL A 412 -24.44 6.70 0.56
C VAL A 412 -23.80 5.40 0.12
N TYR A 413 -22.92 4.86 0.98
CA TYR A 413 -22.33 3.55 0.76
C TYR A 413 -23.24 2.48 1.38
N SER A 414 -23.36 1.33 0.70
CA SER A 414 -24.29 0.26 1.07
C SER A 414 -24.17 -0.13 2.55
N THR A 415 -25.31 -0.16 3.24
CA THR A 415 -25.44 -0.64 4.63
C THR A 415 -25.60 -2.15 4.74
N GLU A 416 -25.78 -2.85 3.60
CA GLU A 416 -25.68 -4.31 3.59
C GLU A 416 -24.26 -4.67 4.01
N PRO A 417 -24.08 -5.56 5.00
CA PRO A 417 -22.82 -6.26 5.14
C PRO A 417 -22.44 -6.73 3.74
N SER A 418 -21.21 -6.47 3.29
CA SER A 418 -20.70 -7.36 2.25
C SER A 418 -20.80 -8.73 2.92
N VAL A 419 -21.77 -9.53 2.52
CA VAL A 419 -21.85 -10.94 2.88
C VAL A 419 -20.41 -11.40 2.76
N ALA A 420 -19.75 -11.73 3.88
CA ALA A 420 -18.42 -12.30 3.87
C ALA A 420 -18.45 -13.28 2.72
N PRO A 421 -17.62 -13.09 1.66
CA PRO A 421 -17.91 -13.63 0.34
C PRO A 421 -18.37 -15.03 0.59
N SER A 422 -19.66 -15.32 0.37
CA SER A 422 -20.12 -16.70 0.40
C SER A 422 -19.12 -17.35 -0.50
N GLU A 423 -18.26 -18.24 0.02
CA GLU A 423 -17.05 -18.73 -0.66
C GLU A 423 -17.35 -18.69 -2.14
N THR A 424 -16.89 -17.65 -2.85
CA THR A 424 -17.49 -17.40 -4.16
C THR A 424 -16.99 -18.58 -4.93
N PRO A 425 -17.89 -19.54 -5.27
CA PRO A 425 -17.44 -20.85 -5.68
C PRO A 425 -16.59 -20.57 -6.87
N ALA A 426 -15.31 -20.95 -6.83
CA ALA A 426 -14.31 -20.69 -7.85
C ALA A 426 -15.02 -20.47 -9.18
N GLY A 427 -15.20 -19.20 -9.54
CA GLY A 427 -16.06 -18.88 -10.67
C GLY A 427 -15.46 -19.59 -11.87
N ASN A 428 -16.27 -20.21 -12.71
CA ASN A 428 -15.77 -20.87 -13.92
C ASN A 428 -15.08 -19.88 -14.91
N GLY A 429 -14.76 -18.63 -14.53
CA GLY A 429 -14.19 -17.60 -15.37
C GLY A 429 -13.63 -16.38 -14.62
N PHE A 430 -13.32 -15.33 -15.39
CA PHE A 430 -12.91 -14.03 -14.85
C PHE A 430 -13.98 -13.41 -13.98
N TYR A 431 -13.54 -12.70 -12.94
CA TYR A 431 -14.43 -11.93 -12.08
C TYR A 431 -13.82 -10.60 -11.63
N VAL A 432 -14.69 -9.65 -11.30
CA VAL A 432 -14.32 -8.33 -10.75
C VAL A 432 -14.39 -8.36 -9.23
N ASN A 433 -13.39 -7.78 -8.58
CA ASN A 433 -13.42 -7.49 -7.15
C ASN A 433 -12.87 -6.09 -6.89
N GLY A 434 -13.77 -5.18 -6.53
CA GLY A 434 -13.48 -3.75 -6.44
C GLY A 434 -12.96 -3.21 -7.77
N THR A 435 -11.78 -2.60 -7.75
CA THR A 435 -11.13 -2.03 -8.94
C THR A 435 -10.25 -3.02 -9.70
N LYS A 436 -10.25 -4.30 -9.32
CA LYS A 436 -9.33 -5.32 -9.83
C LYS A 436 -10.07 -6.44 -10.58
N ILE A 437 -9.36 -7.02 -11.56
CA ILE A 437 -9.80 -8.17 -12.34
C ILE A 437 -9.03 -9.39 -11.86
N TYR A 438 -9.74 -10.49 -11.62
CA TYR A 438 -9.16 -11.77 -11.23
C TYR A 438 -9.50 -12.84 -12.25
N ASP A 439 -8.55 -13.73 -12.50
CA ASP A 439 -8.78 -14.93 -13.30
C ASP A 439 -9.51 -16.04 -12.52
N ALA A 440 -9.82 -17.13 -13.22
CA ALA A 440 -10.56 -18.26 -12.64
C ALA A 440 -9.79 -19.01 -11.52
N ASN A 441 -8.48 -18.79 -11.37
CA ASN A 441 -7.67 -19.33 -10.28
C ASN A 441 -7.40 -18.28 -9.19
N ASN A 442 -8.20 -17.21 -9.14
CA ASN A 442 -8.12 -16.19 -8.10
C ASN A 442 -6.78 -15.42 -8.12
N GLN A 443 -6.14 -15.28 -9.29
CA GLN A 443 -4.97 -14.43 -9.46
C GLN A 443 -5.38 -13.11 -10.12
N GLU A 444 -4.86 -11.99 -9.60
CA GLU A 444 -5.05 -10.69 -10.25
C GLU A 444 -4.49 -10.74 -11.67
N PHE A 445 -5.30 -10.33 -12.64
CA PHE A 445 -4.94 -10.38 -14.05
C PHE A 445 -4.90 -8.97 -14.65
N MET A 446 -3.69 -8.53 -14.99
CA MET A 446 -3.46 -7.27 -15.68
C MET A 446 -3.23 -7.52 -17.17
N MET A 447 -4.11 -6.98 -18.01
CA MET A 447 -3.99 -7.12 -19.47
C MET A 447 -2.80 -6.32 -20.00
N ARG A 448 -2.01 -6.97 -20.85
CA ARG A 448 -0.91 -6.41 -21.63
C ARG A 448 -1.01 -7.00 -23.03
N GLY A 449 -1.64 -6.26 -23.93
CA GLY A 449 -2.09 -6.83 -25.20
C GLY A 449 -2.24 -5.83 -26.33
N VAL A 450 -2.88 -6.30 -27.39
CA VAL A 450 -3.10 -5.53 -28.64
C VAL A 450 -4.47 -5.83 -29.24
N ASN A 451 -4.92 -4.95 -30.12
CA ASN A 451 -6.13 -5.13 -30.94
C ASN A 451 -5.79 -5.79 -32.30
N VAL A 452 -6.66 -6.70 -32.76
CA VAL A 452 -6.47 -7.49 -33.99
C VAL A 452 -7.72 -7.44 -34.88
N PRO A 453 -7.61 -6.94 -36.13
CA PRO A 453 -8.74 -6.70 -37.01
C PRO A 453 -9.26 -7.96 -37.75
N TYR A 454 -9.83 -8.93 -37.04
CA TYR A 454 -10.30 -10.19 -37.67
C TYR A 454 -11.38 -9.97 -38.73
N ALA A 455 -12.37 -9.10 -38.47
CA ALA A 455 -13.48 -8.83 -39.37
C ALA A 455 -13.03 -8.40 -40.78
N TRP A 456 -11.90 -7.71 -40.90
CA TRP A 456 -11.36 -7.20 -42.17
C TRP A 456 -10.26 -8.10 -42.77
N TYR A 457 -9.52 -8.85 -41.93
CA TYR A 457 -8.34 -9.60 -42.35
C TYR A 457 -8.32 -11.05 -41.82
N LYS A 458 -9.41 -11.79 -42.05
CA LYS A 458 -9.61 -13.17 -41.58
C LYS A 458 -8.44 -14.12 -41.93
N GLY A 459 -7.89 -13.99 -43.14
CA GLY A 459 -6.83 -14.86 -43.65
C GLY A 459 -5.49 -14.72 -42.93
N ASP A 460 -5.21 -13.56 -42.33
CA ASP A 460 -3.94 -13.26 -41.67
C ASP A 460 -3.98 -13.48 -40.16
N PHE A 461 -5.16 -13.74 -39.59
CA PHE A 461 -5.37 -13.83 -38.14
C PHE A 461 -4.45 -14.85 -37.45
N SER A 462 -4.30 -16.05 -38.02
CA SER A 462 -3.45 -17.10 -37.42
C SER A 462 -1.99 -16.63 -37.31
N THR A 463 -1.48 -16.00 -38.37
CA THR A 463 -0.13 -15.43 -38.44
C THR A 463 0.05 -14.27 -37.46
N ALA A 464 -0.96 -13.39 -37.37
CA ALA A 464 -0.99 -12.29 -36.42
C ALA A 464 -0.89 -12.78 -34.97
N ILE A 465 -1.75 -13.74 -34.59
CA ILE A 465 -1.78 -14.29 -33.24
C ILE A 465 -0.48 -15.02 -32.88
N ASP A 466 0.17 -15.69 -33.84
CA ASP A 466 1.50 -16.27 -33.66
C ASP A 466 2.54 -15.19 -33.33
N GLY A 467 2.58 -14.11 -34.12
CA GLY A 467 3.49 -12.99 -33.93
C GLY A 467 3.27 -12.27 -32.60
N ILE A 468 2.03 -11.94 -32.28
CA ILE A 468 1.65 -11.24 -31.04
C ILE A 468 2.06 -12.03 -29.80
N ALA A 469 1.77 -13.34 -29.78
CA ALA A 469 2.16 -14.21 -28.67
C ALA A 469 3.67 -14.32 -28.53
N ALA A 470 4.41 -14.36 -29.64
CA ALA A 470 5.87 -14.38 -29.65
C ALA A 470 6.48 -13.10 -29.07
N LYS A 471 5.76 -11.98 -29.10
CA LYS A 471 6.17 -10.72 -28.46
C LYS A 471 5.75 -10.60 -26.98
N GLY A 472 5.12 -11.64 -26.42
CA GLY A 472 4.85 -11.73 -24.99
C GLY A 472 3.53 -11.14 -24.52
N ALA A 473 2.62 -10.78 -25.42
CA ALA A 473 1.27 -10.35 -25.03
C ALA A 473 0.53 -11.46 -24.26
N ASN A 474 -0.22 -11.08 -23.22
CA ASN A 474 -1.07 -12.00 -22.47
C ASN A 474 -2.55 -11.93 -22.87
N THR A 475 -2.92 -10.93 -23.69
CA THR A 475 -4.30 -10.64 -24.08
C THR A 475 -4.34 -10.16 -25.53
N VAL A 476 -5.39 -10.53 -26.26
CA VAL A 476 -5.72 -9.97 -27.58
C VAL A 476 -7.19 -9.58 -27.62
N ARG A 477 -7.48 -8.40 -28.16
CA ARG A 477 -8.85 -7.93 -28.44
C ARG A 477 -9.12 -8.09 -29.93
N VAL A 478 -10.13 -8.88 -30.26
CA VAL A 478 -10.38 -9.39 -31.61
C VAL A 478 -11.65 -8.76 -32.16
N VAL A 479 -11.48 -7.97 -33.22
CA VAL A 479 -12.54 -7.24 -33.92
C VAL A 479 -13.44 -8.20 -34.70
N LEU A 480 -14.73 -8.30 -34.35
CA LEU A 480 -15.70 -9.14 -35.03
C LEU A 480 -16.79 -8.32 -35.74
N GLY A 481 -17.42 -8.94 -36.73
CA GLY A 481 -18.61 -8.43 -37.40
C GLY A 481 -19.89 -9.14 -36.93
N ASP A 482 -20.98 -8.42 -36.69
CA ASP A 482 -22.30 -9.00 -36.38
C ASP A 482 -23.23 -9.14 -37.60
N GLY A 483 -22.83 -8.56 -38.74
CA GLY A 483 -23.56 -8.61 -40.01
C GLY A 483 -24.27 -7.31 -40.39
N GLN A 484 -24.20 -6.25 -39.58
CA GLN A 484 -24.82 -4.96 -39.89
C GLN A 484 -24.00 -4.14 -40.90
N THR A 485 -22.69 -4.05 -40.67
CA THR A 485 -21.73 -3.27 -41.46
C THR A 485 -20.68 -4.17 -42.09
N TYR A 486 -20.16 -5.14 -41.32
CA TYR A 486 -19.13 -6.08 -41.74
C TYR A 486 -19.68 -7.50 -41.82
N ASP A 487 -18.97 -8.38 -42.52
CA ASP A 487 -19.35 -9.77 -42.64
C ASP A 487 -19.50 -10.42 -41.26
N LYS A 488 -20.69 -11.00 -41.01
CA LYS A 488 -21.01 -11.68 -39.76
C LYS A 488 -19.98 -12.78 -39.46
N THR A 489 -19.34 -12.69 -38.30
CA THR A 489 -18.45 -13.73 -37.81
C THR A 489 -19.30 -14.90 -37.31
N SER A 490 -19.20 -16.05 -37.95
CA SER A 490 -19.97 -17.25 -37.61
C SER A 490 -19.53 -17.89 -36.28
N ALA A 491 -20.39 -18.73 -35.71
CA ALA A 491 -20.10 -19.50 -34.50
C ALA A 491 -18.82 -20.37 -34.64
N SER A 492 -18.59 -20.95 -35.82
CA SER A 492 -17.39 -21.74 -36.14
C SER A 492 -16.13 -20.88 -36.19
N GLU A 493 -16.21 -19.67 -36.74
CA GLU A 493 -15.10 -18.72 -36.74
C GLU A 493 -14.77 -18.27 -35.32
N LEU A 494 -15.79 -17.89 -34.53
CA LEU A 494 -15.60 -17.50 -33.13
C LEU A 494 -14.92 -18.61 -32.30
N SER A 495 -15.35 -19.85 -32.48
CA SER A 495 -14.74 -21.01 -31.83
C SER A 495 -13.27 -21.17 -32.22
N SER A 496 -12.95 -20.98 -33.50
CA SER A 496 -11.58 -21.07 -34.03
C SER A 496 -10.69 -19.94 -33.52
N ILE A 497 -11.22 -18.72 -33.42
CA ILE A 497 -10.54 -17.55 -32.84
C ILE A 497 -10.16 -17.82 -31.38
N ILE A 498 -11.13 -18.25 -30.57
CA ILE A 498 -10.92 -18.55 -29.15
C ILE A 498 -9.90 -19.68 -28.99
N GLN A 499 -10.02 -20.73 -29.79
CA GLN A 499 -9.09 -21.86 -29.77
C GLN A 499 -7.66 -21.43 -30.10
N LYS A 500 -7.47 -20.59 -31.12
CA LYS A 500 -6.15 -20.04 -31.48
C LYS A 500 -5.55 -19.20 -30.34
N CYS A 501 -6.36 -18.39 -29.66
CA CYS A 501 -5.89 -17.61 -28.50
C CYS A 501 -5.46 -18.53 -27.34
N LYS A 502 -6.24 -19.58 -27.05
CA LYS A 502 -5.92 -20.58 -26.03
C LYS A 502 -4.64 -21.35 -26.34
N GLU A 503 -4.44 -21.76 -27.59
CA GLU A 503 -3.20 -22.41 -28.06
C GLU A 503 -1.97 -21.53 -27.80
N LYS A 504 -2.14 -20.22 -27.95
CA LYS A 504 -1.10 -19.22 -27.66
C LYS A 504 -1.09 -18.69 -26.25
N LYS A 505 -1.93 -19.25 -25.37
CA LYS A 505 -2.00 -18.91 -23.94
C LYS A 505 -2.26 -17.42 -23.72
N MET A 506 -3.09 -16.82 -24.57
CA MET A 506 -3.56 -15.44 -24.45
C MET A 506 -5.05 -15.42 -24.14
N ILE A 507 -5.48 -14.46 -23.32
CA ILE A 507 -6.89 -14.19 -23.08
C ILE A 507 -7.48 -13.51 -24.31
N CYS A 508 -8.66 -13.97 -24.72
CA CYS A 508 -9.36 -13.48 -25.90
C CYS A 508 -10.46 -12.52 -25.47
N ILE A 509 -10.31 -11.23 -25.77
CA ILE A 509 -11.40 -10.28 -25.70
C ILE A 509 -12.09 -10.27 -27.06
N VAL A 510 -13.38 -10.54 -27.09
CA VAL A 510 -14.17 -10.51 -28.32
C VAL A 510 -15.08 -9.28 -28.29
N GLU A 511 -15.11 -8.56 -29.41
CA GLU A 511 -15.85 -7.30 -29.54
C GLU A 511 -16.61 -7.26 -30.88
N VAL A 512 -17.80 -6.65 -30.90
CA VAL A 512 -18.55 -6.37 -32.14
C VAL A 512 -18.31 -4.94 -32.58
N HIS A 513 -17.82 -4.76 -33.80
CA HIS A 513 -17.32 -3.48 -34.28
C HIS A 513 -18.38 -2.67 -35.08
N ASP A 514 -19.47 -3.30 -35.51
CA ASP A 514 -20.49 -2.68 -36.38
C ASP A 514 -21.22 -1.49 -35.76
N ALA A 515 -21.21 -1.39 -34.41
CA ALA A 515 -21.90 -0.35 -33.65
C ALA A 515 -21.03 0.90 -33.37
N THR A 516 -19.78 0.91 -33.84
CA THR A 516 -18.79 1.98 -33.61
C THR A 516 -19.37 3.36 -33.96
N GLY A 517 -19.37 4.26 -32.97
CA GLY A 517 -19.83 5.64 -33.11
C GLY A 517 -21.35 5.81 -33.31
N LYS A 518 -22.15 4.74 -33.23
CA LYS A 518 -23.61 4.82 -33.40
C LYS A 518 -24.30 5.16 -32.08
N ASP A 519 -25.24 6.09 -32.10
CA ASP A 519 -26.07 6.42 -30.93
C ASP A 519 -27.37 5.59 -30.88
N ASP A 520 -27.84 5.09 -32.03
CA ASP A 520 -29.07 4.31 -32.10
C ASP A 520 -28.89 2.97 -31.38
N THR A 521 -29.71 2.77 -30.35
CA THR A 521 -29.79 1.53 -29.56
C THR A 521 -30.06 0.28 -30.38
N ASN A 522 -30.59 0.39 -31.61
CA ASN A 522 -30.78 -0.76 -32.50
C ASN A 522 -29.44 -1.43 -32.83
N TYR A 523 -28.37 -0.67 -33.04
CA TYR A 523 -27.03 -1.24 -33.31
C TYR A 523 -26.51 -2.02 -32.10
N LEU A 524 -26.65 -1.46 -30.90
CA LEU A 524 -26.30 -2.14 -29.65
C LEU A 524 -27.14 -3.40 -29.43
N ASN A 525 -28.44 -3.33 -29.71
CA ASN A 525 -29.36 -4.46 -29.56
C ASN A 525 -29.03 -5.59 -30.54
N THR A 526 -28.58 -5.27 -31.76
CA THR A 526 -28.12 -6.27 -32.73
C THR A 526 -26.84 -6.95 -32.26
N ALA A 527 -25.86 -6.19 -31.73
CA ALA A 527 -24.67 -6.76 -31.10
C ALA A 527 -25.04 -7.69 -29.93
N VAL A 528 -25.97 -7.27 -29.06
CA VAL A 528 -26.51 -8.11 -27.98
C VAL A 528 -27.16 -9.39 -28.52
N ASN A 529 -27.93 -9.32 -29.60
CA ASN A 529 -28.54 -10.50 -30.21
C ASN A 529 -27.50 -11.44 -30.81
N TYR A 530 -26.47 -10.90 -31.45
CA TYR A 530 -25.31 -11.68 -31.90
C TYR A 530 -24.67 -12.45 -30.74
N TRP A 531 -24.43 -11.79 -29.60
CA TRP A 531 -23.85 -12.48 -28.43
C TRP A 531 -24.76 -13.55 -27.84
N LYS A 532 -26.09 -13.36 -27.90
CA LYS A 532 -27.05 -14.41 -27.49
C LYS A 532 -26.98 -15.64 -28.38
N GLU A 533 -26.76 -15.47 -29.68
CA GLU A 533 -26.51 -16.60 -30.59
C GLU A 533 -25.21 -17.34 -30.24
N MET A 534 -24.20 -16.61 -29.74
CA MET A 534 -22.89 -17.16 -29.35
C MET A 534 -22.79 -17.62 -27.89
N LYS A 535 -23.89 -17.59 -27.13
CA LYS A 535 -23.89 -17.76 -25.66
C LYS A 535 -23.22 -19.05 -25.19
N ASP A 536 -23.39 -20.15 -25.92
CA ASP A 536 -22.91 -21.46 -25.49
C ASP A 536 -21.37 -21.50 -25.61
N ILE A 537 -20.82 -20.99 -26.71
CA ILE A 537 -19.37 -20.84 -26.92
C ILE A 537 -18.76 -19.92 -25.85
N LEU A 538 -19.42 -18.80 -25.55
CA LEU A 538 -18.96 -17.85 -24.53
C LEU A 538 -18.94 -18.51 -23.14
N ASN A 539 -20.03 -19.17 -22.75
CA ASN A 539 -20.15 -19.83 -21.46
C ASN A 539 -19.19 -21.01 -21.29
N GLU A 540 -18.87 -21.75 -22.35
CA GLU A 540 -17.86 -22.81 -22.31
C GLU A 540 -16.43 -22.27 -22.10
N ASN A 541 -16.18 -21.00 -22.43
CA ASN A 541 -14.86 -20.39 -22.40
C ASN A 541 -14.73 -19.23 -21.39
N GLN A 542 -15.51 -19.24 -20.31
CA GLN A 542 -15.50 -18.20 -19.26
C GLN A 542 -14.10 -17.91 -18.66
N GLN A 543 -13.20 -18.90 -18.62
CA GLN A 543 -11.81 -18.74 -18.13
C GLN A 543 -10.85 -18.09 -19.12
N TYR A 544 -11.25 -18.02 -20.40
CA TYR A 544 -10.37 -17.63 -21.50
C TYR A 544 -10.90 -16.43 -22.29
N VAL A 545 -12.18 -16.09 -22.11
CA VAL A 545 -12.89 -15.10 -22.93
C VAL A 545 -13.55 -14.03 -22.08
N ILE A 546 -13.28 -12.78 -22.45
CA ILE A 546 -13.96 -11.57 -21.95
C ILE A 546 -14.78 -10.99 -23.09
N LEU A 547 -16.01 -10.59 -22.78
CA LEU A 547 -16.96 -10.12 -23.78
C LEU A 547 -17.06 -8.60 -23.75
N ASN A 548 -16.46 -7.93 -24.73
CA ASN A 548 -16.69 -6.50 -24.97
C ASN A 548 -17.97 -6.34 -25.80
N ILE A 549 -19.01 -5.74 -25.22
CA ILE A 549 -20.37 -5.81 -25.79
C ILE A 549 -20.43 -5.22 -27.21
N ALA A 550 -19.86 -4.04 -27.41
CA ALA A 550 -19.77 -3.37 -28.69
C ALA A 550 -18.62 -2.35 -28.63
N ASN A 551 -17.82 -2.27 -29.69
CA ASN A 551 -16.82 -1.22 -29.83
C ASN A 551 -17.49 0.15 -29.86
N GLU A 552 -17.07 1.05 -28.96
CA GLU A 552 -17.31 2.50 -29.08
C GLU A 552 -18.78 2.90 -29.33
N TRP A 553 -19.73 2.10 -28.87
CA TRP A 553 -21.13 2.41 -29.04
C TRP A 553 -21.48 3.65 -28.20
N TYR A 554 -22.33 4.50 -28.77
CA TYR A 554 -22.71 5.83 -28.31
C TYR A 554 -21.61 6.89 -28.58
N GLY A 555 -21.53 7.33 -29.82
CA GLY A 555 -20.53 8.29 -30.32
C GLY A 555 -20.74 9.72 -29.82
N THR A 556 -21.95 10.08 -29.41
CA THR A 556 -22.21 11.37 -28.76
C THR A 556 -21.68 11.38 -27.32
N TRP A 557 -21.10 12.51 -26.91
CA TRP A 557 -20.60 12.75 -25.56
C TRP A 557 -21.76 13.01 -24.58
N ASN A 558 -22.57 11.98 -24.33
CA ASN A 558 -23.70 12.05 -23.41
C ASN A 558 -23.78 10.79 -22.53
N ALA A 559 -23.50 10.98 -21.23
CA ALA A 559 -23.44 9.90 -20.25
C ALA A 559 -24.79 9.20 -20.03
N SER A 560 -25.90 9.94 -20.15
CA SER A 560 -27.23 9.42 -19.81
C SER A 560 -27.77 8.45 -20.85
N GLY A 561 -27.63 8.76 -22.14
CA GLY A 561 -28.04 7.86 -23.23
C GLY A 561 -27.17 6.61 -23.30
N TRP A 562 -25.85 6.78 -23.19
CA TRP A 562 -24.88 5.67 -23.04
C TRP A 562 -25.29 4.73 -21.90
N ALA A 563 -25.51 5.27 -20.70
CA ALA A 563 -25.85 4.47 -19.53
C ALA A 563 -27.20 3.77 -19.68
N SER A 564 -28.19 4.42 -20.30
CA SER A 564 -29.50 3.82 -20.53
C SER A 564 -29.41 2.58 -21.44
N GLY A 565 -28.68 2.69 -22.56
CA GLY A 565 -28.47 1.58 -23.48
C GLY A 565 -27.71 0.43 -22.84
N TYR A 566 -26.57 0.70 -22.19
CA TYR A 566 -25.77 -0.36 -21.58
C TYR A 566 -26.46 -1.04 -20.40
N LYS A 567 -27.25 -0.34 -19.59
CA LYS A 567 -28.09 -0.99 -18.56
C LYS A 567 -29.07 -1.98 -19.17
N SER A 568 -29.66 -1.66 -20.32
CA SER A 568 -30.56 -2.56 -21.04
C SER A 568 -29.78 -3.75 -21.64
N ALA A 569 -28.67 -3.48 -22.32
CA ALA A 569 -27.83 -4.49 -22.95
C ALA A 569 -27.28 -5.51 -21.95
N ILE A 570 -26.71 -5.05 -20.83
CA ILE A 570 -26.18 -5.91 -19.76
C ILE A 570 -27.28 -6.81 -19.19
N LYS A 571 -28.45 -6.26 -18.85
CA LYS A 571 -29.58 -7.06 -18.36
C LYS A 571 -30.01 -8.11 -19.40
N SER A 572 -30.05 -7.74 -20.67
CA SER A 572 -30.41 -8.61 -21.77
C SER A 572 -29.42 -9.78 -21.96
N ILE A 573 -28.12 -9.50 -21.86
CA ILE A 573 -27.03 -10.49 -21.91
C ILE A 573 -27.10 -11.43 -20.71
N ARG A 574 -27.25 -10.90 -19.49
CA ARG A 574 -27.36 -11.72 -18.27
C ARG A 574 -28.63 -12.58 -18.25
N ASN A 575 -29.76 -12.04 -18.71
CA ASN A 575 -31.01 -12.80 -18.83
C ASN A 575 -30.92 -13.93 -19.86
N ALA A 576 -30.06 -13.81 -20.87
CA ALA A 576 -29.77 -14.89 -21.81
C ALA A 576 -28.85 -15.98 -21.22
N GLY A 577 -28.30 -15.76 -20.03
CA GLY A 577 -27.46 -16.71 -19.30
C GLY A 577 -25.97 -16.61 -19.61
N ILE A 578 -25.50 -15.52 -20.23
CA ILE A 578 -24.06 -15.31 -20.50
C ILE A 578 -23.37 -14.87 -19.20
N LYS A 579 -22.33 -15.61 -18.79
CA LYS A 579 -21.66 -15.45 -17.49
C LYS A 579 -20.26 -14.84 -17.56
N ASN A 580 -19.68 -14.72 -18.74
CA ASN A 580 -18.36 -14.10 -18.95
C ASN A 580 -18.30 -12.70 -18.31
N MET A 581 -17.11 -12.27 -17.89
CA MET A 581 -16.90 -10.87 -17.54
C MET A 581 -17.21 -10.00 -18.76
N LEU A 582 -18.01 -8.96 -18.56
CA LEU A 582 -18.38 -8.02 -19.61
C LEU A 582 -17.40 -6.84 -19.63
N MET A 583 -17.08 -6.34 -20.81
CA MET A 583 -16.34 -5.11 -21.03
C MET A 583 -17.25 -4.08 -21.73
N VAL A 584 -17.27 -2.86 -21.21
CA VAL A 584 -18.13 -1.77 -21.68
C VAL A 584 -17.29 -0.54 -21.98
N ASP A 585 -17.24 -0.14 -23.25
CA ASP A 585 -16.53 1.05 -23.69
C ASP A 585 -17.28 2.30 -23.25
N CYS A 586 -16.54 3.35 -22.88
CA CYS A 586 -17.15 4.64 -22.58
C CYS A 586 -17.74 5.30 -23.84
N ALA A 587 -18.62 6.27 -23.65
CA ALA A 587 -19.22 7.00 -24.76
C ALA A 587 -18.18 7.84 -25.53
N GLY A 588 -18.62 8.54 -26.57
CA GLY A 588 -17.77 9.49 -27.26
C GLY A 588 -16.65 8.82 -28.06
N TRP A 589 -16.96 7.71 -28.74
CA TRP A 589 -15.97 6.89 -29.45
C TRP A 589 -14.89 6.34 -28.49
N GLY A 590 -15.29 5.98 -27.26
CA GLY A 590 -14.35 5.55 -26.22
C GLY A 590 -13.48 6.67 -25.64
N GLN A 591 -13.64 7.93 -26.09
CA GLN A 591 -12.85 9.08 -25.63
C GLN A 591 -13.56 9.99 -24.62
N TYR A 592 -14.78 9.65 -24.16
CA TYR A 592 -15.51 10.41 -23.15
C TYR A 592 -15.64 9.66 -21.81
N PRO A 593 -14.54 9.52 -21.04
CA PRO A 593 -14.53 8.76 -19.78
C PRO A 593 -15.40 9.38 -18.67
N ASP A 594 -15.79 10.64 -18.81
CA ASP A 594 -16.78 11.28 -17.95
C ASP A 594 -18.15 10.55 -18.00
N SER A 595 -18.48 9.85 -19.08
CA SER A 595 -19.65 8.96 -19.11
C SER A 595 -19.59 7.87 -18.03
N ILE A 596 -18.40 7.30 -17.80
CA ILE A 596 -18.17 6.34 -16.71
C ILE A 596 -18.15 7.08 -15.38
N LYS A 597 -17.42 8.19 -15.26
CA LYS A 597 -17.36 8.99 -14.02
C LYS A 597 -18.76 9.33 -13.49
N GLU A 598 -19.66 9.75 -14.38
CA GLU A 598 -21.00 10.19 -14.00
C GLU A 598 -22.00 9.05 -13.79
N LYS A 599 -21.92 7.99 -14.62
CA LYS A 599 -22.97 6.95 -14.68
C LYS A 599 -22.46 5.52 -14.58
N GLY A 600 -21.15 5.31 -14.63
CA GLY A 600 -20.49 4.00 -14.63
C GLY A 600 -20.91 3.12 -13.46
N LYS A 601 -20.96 3.64 -12.24
CA LYS A 601 -21.44 2.85 -11.08
C LYS A 601 -22.85 2.30 -11.30
N SER A 602 -23.74 3.10 -11.88
CA SER A 602 -25.12 2.68 -12.16
C SER A 602 -25.21 1.66 -13.31
N VAL A 603 -24.28 1.70 -14.27
CA VAL A 603 -24.17 0.71 -15.35
C VAL A 603 -23.63 -0.61 -14.80
N PHE A 604 -22.56 -0.55 -14.01
CA PHE A 604 -22.02 -1.70 -13.28
C PHE A 604 -23.10 -2.35 -12.40
N ASP A 605 -23.91 -1.52 -11.74
CA ASP A 605 -24.95 -2.04 -10.86
C ASP A 605 -26.10 -2.74 -11.57
N ALA A 606 -26.30 -2.50 -12.86
CA ALA A 606 -27.27 -3.21 -13.67
C ALA A 606 -26.82 -4.63 -14.04
N ASP A 607 -25.54 -4.95 -13.87
CA ASP A 607 -25.05 -6.33 -13.96
C ASP A 607 -25.46 -7.11 -12.71
N SER A 608 -26.32 -8.12 -12.88
CA SER A 608 -26.74 -9.00 -11.81
C SER A 608 -25.60 -9.84 -11.24
N LEU A 609 -24.51 -10.02 -11.98
CA LEU A 609 -23.30 -10.72 -11.53
C LEU A 609 -22.22 -9.79 -10.96
N LYS A 610 -22.40 -8.46 -11.06
CA LYS A 610 -21.39 -7.46 -10.70
C LYS A 610 -20.01 -7.76 -11.32
N ASN A 611 -20.01 -8.26 -12.55
CA ASN A 611 -18.83 -8.77 -13.25
C ASN A 611 -18.65 -8.03 -14.58
N THR A 612 -18.49 -6.71 -14.49
CA THR A 612 -18.32 -5.79 -15.62
C THR A 612 -17.08 -4.91 -15.40
N VAL A 613 -16.25 -4.78 -16.42
CA VAL A 613 -15.12 -3.85 -16.50
C VAL A 613 -15.40 -2.75 -17.52
N PHE A 614 -14.95 -1.53 -17.26
CA PHE A 614 -15.06 -0.43 -18.20
C PHE A 614 -13.83 -0.33 -19.08
N SER A 615 -14.01 0.16 -20.31
CA SER A 615 -12.93 0.44 -21.26
C SER A 615 -12.89 1.93 -21.60
N ILE A 616 -11.69 2.51 -21.61
CA ILE A 616 -11.41 3.84 -22.17
C ILE A 616 -10.50 3.66 -23.38
N HIS A 617 -10.83 4.32 -24.49
CA HIS A 617 -9.97 4.37 -25.66
C HIS A 617 -9.20 5.69 -25.60
N MET A 618 -7.94 5.61 -25.18
CA MET A 618 -7.10 6.77 -24.92
C MET A 618 -6.42 7.22 -26.22
N TYR A 619 -7.09 8.10 -26.95
CA TYR A 619 -6.50 8.85 -28.06
C TYR A 619 -6.36 10.32 -27.68
N GLU A 620 -6.47 11.25 -28.64
CA GLU A 620 -6.01 12.63 -28.46
C GLU A 620 -6.85 13.44 -27.46
N TYR A 621 -8.04 13.00 -27.08
CA TYR A 621 -8.90 13.72 -26.13
C TYR A 621 -8.82 13.15 -24.71
N SER A 622 -8.73 11.82 -24.59
CA SER A 622 -8.75 11.09 -23.32
C SER A 622 -7.36 10.67 -22.84
N GLY A 623 -6.34 10.77 -23.71
CA GLY A 623 -4.96 10.40 -23.44
C GLY A 623 -3.94 11.45 -23.88
N ALA A 624 -4.32 12.73 -23.96
CA ALA A 624 -3.49 13.81 -24.52
C ALA A 624 -2.17 14.07 -23.77
N ASP A 625 -2.19 13.89 -22.44
CA ASP A 625 -1.08 14.20 -21.54
C ASP A 625 -1.21 13.42 -20.22
N TYR A 626 -0.13 13.37 -19.45
CA TYR A 626 -0.08 12.70 -18.14
C TYR A 626 -1.25 13.04 -17.20
N SER A 627 -1.62 14.32 -17.06
CA SER A 627 -2.70 14.74 -16.15
C SER A 627 -4.05 14.22 -16.62
N THR A 628 -4.31 14.33 -17.92
CA THR A 628 -5.52 13.80 -18.55
C THR A 628 -5.63 12.29 -18.35
N VAL A 629 -4.55 11.54 -18.63
CA VAL A 629 -4.47 10.08 -18.44
C VAL A 629 -4.71 9.69 -16.97
N TYR A 630 -3.98 10.34 -16.04
CA TYR A 630 -4.08 10.06 -14.61
C TYR A 630 -5.50 10.28 -14.09
N ASN A 631 -6.07 11.45 -14.38
CA ASN A 631 -7.40 11.82 -13.91
C ASN A 631 -8.48 10.90 -14.48
N ASN A 632 -8.40 10.55 -15.76
CA ASN A 632 -9.37 9.66 -16.38
C ASN A 632 -9.36 8.26 -15.76
N ILE A 633 -8.17 7.69 -15.51
CA ILE A 633 -8.04 6.40 -14.80
C ILE A 633 -8.53 6.53 -13.35
N GLN A 634 -8.02 7.52 -12.61
CA GLN A 634 -8.32 7.69 -11.19
C GLN A 634 -9.81 7.94 -10.94
N ASN A 635 -10.48 8.71 -11.81
CA ASN A 635 -11.91 8.99 -11.70
C ASN A 635 -12.76 7.71 -11.77
N VAL A 636 -12.39 6.75 -12.63
CA VAL A 636 -13.10 5.46 -12.70
C VAL A 636 -12.78 4.59 -11.48
N LEU A 637 -11.51 4.51 -11.07
CA LEU A 637 -11.11 3.73 -9.90
C LEU A 637 -11.78 4.25 -8.61
N ASN A 638 -11.98 5.56 -8.48
CA ASN A 638 -12.69 6.20 -7.35
C ASN A 638 -14.15 5.75 -7.23
N LEU A 639 -14.78 5.26 -8.31
CA LEU A 639 -16.12 4.68 -8.26
C LEU A 639 -16.14 3.26 -7.68
N GLY A 640 -14.97 2.65 -7.43
CA GLY A 640 -14.85 1.28 -6.94
C GLY A 640 -15.11 0.22 -8.02
N VAL A 641 -14.94 0.56 -9.30
CA VAL A 641 -15.11 -0.35 -10.45
C VAL A 641 -13.81 -0.43 -11.25
N PRO A 642 -13.54 -1.54 -11.95
CA PRO A 642 -12.30 -1.69 -12.70
C PRO A 642 -12.38 -0.99 -14.07
N VAL A 643 -11.22 -0.60 -14.58
CA VAL A 643 -11.04 0.00 -15.91
C VAL A 643 -9.88 -0.68 -16.64
N VAL A 644 -9.96 -0.71 -17.96
CA VAL A 644 -8.91 -1.12 -18.91
C VAL A 644 -8.78 -0.03 -19.97
N ILE A 645 -7.56 0.25 -20.43
CA ILE A 645 -7.35 1.07 -21.62
C ILE A 645 -7.49 0.15 -22.84
N GLY A 646 -8.71 0.04 -23.37
CA GLY A 646 -9.06 -0.97 -24.38
C GLY A 646 -8.48 -0.68 -25.76
N GLU A 647 -8.15 0.59 -26.01
CA GLU A 647 -7.40 1.06 -27.18
C GLU A 647 -6.56 2.27 -26.81
N PHE A 648 -5.39 2.41 -27.43
CA PHE A 648 -4.60 3.65 -27.45
C PHE A 648 -3.56 3.59 -28.57
N GLY A 649 -3.08 4.75 -28.98
CA GLY A 649 -1.98 4.91 -29.94
C GLY A 649 -0.91 5.86 -29.42
N GLN A 650 0.11 6.15 -30.24
CA GLN A 650 1.14 7.17 -29.99
C GLN A 650 0.73 8.58 -30.47
N LYS A 651 -0.39 8.68 -31.20
CA LYS A 651 -1.01 9.92 -31.70
C LYS A 651 -2.34 9.55 -32.35
N HIS A 652 -3.17 10.55 -32.67
CA HIS A 652 -4.39 10.34 -33.43
C HIS A 652 -4.74 11.55 -34.31
N THR A 653 -5.95 11.58 -34.87
CA THR A 653 -6.40 12.52 -35.91
C THR A 653 -6.04 13.97 -35.62
N ASN A 654 -6.30 14.45 -34.39
CA ASN A 654 -6.17 15.85 -34.04
C ASN A 654 -5.08 16.17 -33.01
N GLY A 655 -4.24 15.21 -32.65
CA GLY A 655 -3.25 15.45 -31.61
C GLY A 655 -2.37 14.29 -31.24
N ASP A 656 -1.41 14.60 -30.38
CA ASP A 656 -0.54 13.64 -29.71
C ASP A 656 -1.33 12.80 -28.70
N VAL A 657 -0.76 11.65 -28.32
CA VAL A 657 -1.27 10.81 -27.24
C VAL A 657 -0.09 10.44 -26.36
N ASP A 658 -0.19 10.61 -25.05
CA ASP A 658 0.88 10.33 -24.11
C ASP A 658 0.91 8.84 -23.75
N GLU A 659 1.41 8.01 -24.68
CA GLU A 659 1.47 6.56 -24.48
C GLU A 659 2.36 6.15 -23.29
N ASP A 660 3.35 6.99 -22.98
CA ASP A 660 4.28 6.81 -21.85
C ASP A 660 3.54 6.95 -20.52
N ALA A 661 2.73 7.99 -20.37
CA ALA A 661 1.85 8.15 -19.21
C ALA A 661 0.83 7.01 -19.13
N ILE A 662 0.22 6.60 -20.25
CA ILE A 662 -0.75 5.50 -20.26
C ILE A 662 -0.12 4.23 -19.71
N MET A 663 1.02 3.79 -20.25
CA MET A 663 1.66 2.54 -19.83
C MET A 663 2.19 2.60 -18.39
N SER A 664 2.79 3.72 -17.99
CA SER A 664 3.34 3.90 -16.63
C SER A 664 2.25 3.97 -15.55
N ILE A 665 1.20 4.77 -15.76
CA ILE A 665 0.07 4.88 -14.82
C ILE A 665 -0.70 3.56 -14.76
N CYS A 666 -0.88 2.86 -15.90
CA CYS A 666 -1.51 1.55 -15.90
C CYS A 666 -0.71 0.52 -15.09
N LYS A 667 0.62 0.58 -15.14
CA LYS A 667 1.47 -0.26 -14.27
C LYS A 667 1.34 0.13 -12.80
N GLU A 668 1.39 1.43 -12.48
CA GLU A 668 1.30 1.95 -11.12
C GLU A 668 -0.04 1.57 -10.45
N LYS A 669 -1.15 1.78 -11.15
CA LYS A 669 -2.50 1.53 -10.62
C LYS A 669 -2.97 0.08 -10.80
N GLY A 670 -2.19 -0.74 -11.49
CA GLY A 670 -2.54 -2.12 -11.86
C GLY A 670 -3.80 -2.19 -12.74
N VAL A 671 -3.80 -1.39 -13.81
CA VAL A 671 -4.82 -1.30 -14.86
C VAL A 671 -4.29 -2.00 -16.12
N GLY A 672 -5.17 -2.65 -16.88
CA GLY A 672 -4.83 -3.29 -18.16
C GLY A 672 -4.74 -2.29 -19.32
N TYR A 673 -3.94 -2.57 -20.34
CA TYR A 673 -3.92 -1.80 -21.59
C TYR A 673 -3.80 -2.68 -22.83
N LEU A 674 -4.33 -2.18 -23.96
CA LEU A 674 -4.31 -2.84 -25.25
C LEU A 674 -4.00 -1.83 -26.38
N GLY A 675 -2.84 -1.96 -27.03
CA GLY A 675 -2.47 -1.03 -28.10
C GLY A 675 -3.27 -1.26 -29.39
N TRP A 676 -3.66 -0.17 -30.07
CA TRP A 676 -4.30 -0.20 -31.37
C TRP A 676 -3.28 0.12 -32.48
N SER A 677 -3.17 -0.68 -33.54
CA SER A 677 -3.59 -2.09 -33.67
C SER A 677 -2.54 -2.89 -34.43
N TRP A 678 -2.64 -4.23 -34.45
CA TRP A 678 -1.57 -5.09 -34.95
C TRP A 678 -1.07 -4.70 -36.34
N LYS A 679 -1.98 -4.63 -37.31
CA LYS A 679 -1.72 -4.25 -38.70
C LYS A 679 -3.04 -4.05 -39.45
N GLY A 680 -3.05 -3.21 -40.48
CA GLY A 680 -4.13 -3.16 -41.48
C GLY A 680 -5.00 -1.91 -41.37
N ASN A 681 -4.56 -0.89 -40.63
CA ASN A 681 -5.20 0.41 -40.62
C ASN A 681 -5.17 1.04 -42.03
N GLY A 682 -6.21 1.80 -42.37
CA GLY A 682 -6.27 2.56 -43.62
C GLY A 682 -5.14 3.61 -43.71
N SER A 683 -4.91 4.17 -44.90
CA SER A 683 -3.82 5.13 -45.15
C SER A 683 -3.77 6.29 -44.14
N ASP A 684 -4.94 6.76 -43.73
CA ASP A 684 -5.09 7.91 -42.84
C ASP A 684 -4.70 7.59 -41.39
N TYR A 685 -4.60 6.30 -41.04
CA TYR A 685 -4.29 5.79 -39.71
C TYR A 685 -3.15 4.76 -39.71
N ALA A 686 -2.41 4.62 -40.82
CA ALA A 686 -1.36 3.62 -40.96
C ALA A 686 -0.23 3.77 -39.91
N TYR A 687 -0.10 4.96 -39.30
CA TYR A 687 0.83 5.22 -38.19
C TYR A 687 0.45 4.50 -36.88
N LEU A 688 -0.75 3.91 -36.79
CA LEU A 688 -1.21 3.08 -35.68
C LEU A 688 -0.90 1.58 -35.89
N ASP A 689 -0.41 1.17 -37.07
CA ASP A 689 0.04 -0.22 -37.25
C ASP A 689 1.21 -0.50 -36.31
N LEU A 690 1.12 -1.56 -35.51
CA LEU A 690 2.19 -2.03 -34.62
C LEU A 690 3.24 -2.83 -35.39
N SER A 691 2.87 -3.43 -36.52
CA SER A 691 3.76 -4.25 -37.33
C SER A 691 3.66 -3.93 -38.82
N ASN A 692 4.81 -3.89 -39.49
CA ASN A 692 4.90 -3.75 -40.94
C ASN A 692 4.38 -5.02 -41.65
N ASP A 693 4.53 -6.19 -41.02
CA ASP A 693 4.10 -7.50 -41.53
C ASP A 693 3.22 -8.26 -40.54
N TRP A 694 2.34 -9.14 -41.03
CA TRP A 694 1.43 -9.89 -40.17
C TRP A 694 2.13 -10.85 -39.21
N SER A 695 3.36 -11.30 -39.50
CA SER A 695 4.09 -12.23 -38.62
C SER A 695 4.81 -11.57 -37.45
N GLY A 696 4.87 -10.23 -37.41
CA GLY A 696 5.51 -9.50 -36.32
C GLY A 696 7.04 -9.53 -36.38
N ASN A 697 7.61 -9.86 -37.53
CA ASN A 697 9.06 -9.90 -37.73
C ASN A 697 9.66 -8.49 -37.85
N SER A 698 8.87 -7.52 -38.31
CA SER A 698 9.22 -6.11 -38.41
C SER A 698 8.17 -5.25 -37.72
N LEU A 699 8.43 -4.88 -36.46
CA LEU A 699 7.62 -3.90 -35.75
C LEU A 699 7.85 -2.49 -36.33
N THR A 700 6.82 -1.65 -36.28
CA THR A 700 6.93 -0.20 -36.51
C THR A 700 7.58 0.48 -35.30
N ASP A 701 7.83 1.80 -35.36
CA ASP A 701 8.29 2.55 -34.19
C ASP A 701 7.28 2.47 -33.04
N TRP A 702 5.99 2.59 -33.38
CA TRP A 702 4.89 2.41 -32.44
C TRP A 702 4.90 1.02 -31.80
N GLY A 703 4.99 -0.03 -32.63
CA GLY A 703 5.08 -1.41 -32.15
C GLY A 703 6.29 -1.64 -31.25
N ASN A 704 7.45 -1.10 -31.61
CA ASN A 704 8.64 -1.19 -30.76
C ASN A 704 8.43 -0.48 -29.43
N ARG A 705 7.80 0.70 -29.41
CA ARG A 705 7.48 1.40 -28.16
C ARG A 705 6.54 0.57 -27.28
N LEU A 706 5.45 0.05 -27.84
CA LEU A 706 4.46 -0.71 -27.09
C LEU A 706 5.01 -2.04 -26.54
N PHE A 707 5.78 -2.78 -27.34
CA PHE A 707 6.29 -4.09 -26.91
C PHE A 707 7.58 -3.99 -26.10
N ASN A 708 8.55 -3.24 -26.60
CA ASN A 708 9.93 -3.25 -26.11
C ASN A 708 10.31 -2.02 -25.27
N GLY A 709 9.49 -0.96 -25.30
CA GLY A 709 9.73 0.25 -24.52
C GLY A 709 9.43 0.08 -23.02
N ASN A 710 9.74 1.12 -22.26
CA ASN A 710 9.48 1.15 -20.81
C ASN A 710 8.01 0.90 -20.51
N ASP A 711 7.76 0.07 -19.50
CA ASP A 711 6.41 -0.38 -19.09
C ASP A 711 5.60 -1.06 -20.20
N GLY A 712 6.26 -1.40 -21.33
CA GLY A 712 5.70 -2.11 -22.46
C GLY A 712 5.39 -3.58 -22.17
N ILE A 713 4.79 -4.25 -23.15
CA ILE A 713 4.23 -5.59 -23.01
C ILE A 713 5.31 -6.60 -22.57
N ALA A 714 6.49 -6.59 -23.19
CA ALA A 714 7.53 -7.59 -22.91
C ALA A 714 8.04 -7.54 -21.45
N SER A 715 8.00 -6.36 -20.82
CA SER A 715 8.52 -6.16 -19.46
C SER A 715 7.45 -6.30 -18.37
N THR A 716 6.17 -6.14 -18.71
CA THR A 716 5.07 -6.08 -17.72
C THR A 716 4.02 -7.16 -17.86
N SER A 717 3.99 -7.88 -19.00
CA SER A 717 3.01 -8.93 -19.27
C SER A 717 3.25 -10.17 -18.40
N VAL A 718 2.19 -10.61 -17.72
CA VAL A 718 2.16 -11.86 -16.97
C VAL A 718 1.09 -12.76 -17.57
N ARG A 719 1.45 -13.98 -17.92
CA ARG A 719 0.51 -14.96 -18.47
C ARG A 719 -0.60 -15.26 -17.46
N CYS A 720 -1.84 -15.32 -17.94
CA CYS A 720 -2.98 -15.72 -17.12
C CYS A 720 -2.77 -17.12 -16.53
N SER A 721 -3.07 -17.29 -15.24
CA SER A 721 -2.68 -18.51 -14.52
C SER A 721 -3.48 -19.74 -14.94
N VAL A 722 -4.64 -19.54 -15.60
CA VAL A 722 -5.49 -20.60 -16.20
C VAL A 722 -4.74 -21.46 -17.21
N PHE A 723 -3.63 -20.97 -17.77
CA PHE A 723 -2.76 -21.73 -18.67
C PHE A 723 -1.63 -22.50 -17.96
N GLY A 724 -1.74 -22.69 -16.63
CA GLY A 724 -0.85 -23.53 -15.81
C GLY A 724 0.38 -22.79 -15.28
N GLY A 725 0.18 -21.78 -14.42
CA GLY A 725 1.25 -20.96 -13.83
C GLY A 725 2.37 -21.78 -13.17
N GLY A 726 3.44 -22.05 -13.93
CA GLY A 726 4.77 -22.30 -13.41
C GLY A 726 5.56 -21.00 -13.44
N THR A 727 6.39 -20.78 -12.41
CA THR A 727 7.47 -19.79 -12.41
C THR A 727 8.22 -19.84 -13.75
N PRO A 728 8.58 -18.70 -14.38
CA PRO A 728 9.13 -18.72 -15.73
C PRO A 728 10.40 -19.57 -15.83
N THR A 729 10.42 -20.50 -16.79
CA THR A 729 11.64 -21.16 -17.27
C THR A 729 12.56 -20.15 -17.95
N ASN A 730 13.81 -20.13 -17.51
CA ASN A 730 14.93 -19.31 -17.99
C ASN A 730 15.05 -19.20 -19.52
N THR A 731 15.02 -17.96 -20.03
CA THR A 731 16.04 -17.38 -20.94
C THR A 731 16.03 -15.87 -20.66
N PRO A 732 17.19 -15.21 -20.47
CA PRO A 732 17.29 -14.04 -19.59
C PRO A 732 16.91 -12.74 -20.31
N ALA A 733 15.94 -12.02 -19.73
CA ALA A 733 15.72 -10.60 -19.94
C ALA A 733 16.07 -9.83 -18.64
N PRO A 734 16.42 -8.54 -18.73
CA PRO A 734 17.23 -7.84 -17.73
C PRO A 734 16.52 -7.70 -16.39
N THR A 735 17.27 -7.93 -15.33
CA THR A 735 16.82 -7.87 -13.95
C THR A 735 16.44 -6.44 -13.57
N LYS A 736 15.30 -6.37 -12.85
CA LYS A 736 14.73 -5.21 -12.17
C LYS A 736 15.76 -4.44 -11.33
N THR A 737 15.53 -3.14 -11.20
CA THR A 737 16.18 -2.21 -10.28
C THR A 737 16.35 -2.86 -8.88
N PRO A 738 17.59 -3.01 -8.39
CA PRO A 738 17.84 -3.65 -7.10
C PRO A 738 17.64 -2.67 -5.95
N VAL A 739 17.28 -3.23 -4.79
CA VAL A 739 17.30 -2.57 -3.49
C VAL A 739 18.78 -2.45 -3.05
N PRO A 740 19.28 -1.24 -2.78
CA PRO A 740 20.58 -1.01 -2.16
C PRO A 740 20.71 -1.80 -0.87
N THR A 741 21.76 -2.62 -0.82
CA THR A 741 22.12 -3.42 0.34
C THR A 741 23.55 -3.07 0.71
N SER A 742 23.81 -2.89 2.00
CA SER A 742 25.18 -2.76 2.51
C SER A 742 25.94 -4.03 2.14
N THR A 743 27.11 -3.88 1.51
CA THR A 743 27.99 -5.03 1.29
C THR A 743 28.40 -5.63 2.64
N ALA A 744 28.66 -6.94 2.70
CA ALA A 744 28.94 -7.65 3.96
C ALA A 744 30.15 -7.10 4.75
N ASP A 745 30.97 -6.25 4.11
CA ASP A 745 32.13 -5.55 4.67
C ASP A 745 31.83 -4.15 5.22
N GLY A 746 30.62 -3.61 5.04
CA GLY A 746 30.20 -2.27 5.48
C GLY A 746 30.88 -1.10 4.76
N ASN A 747 31.80 -1.36 3.81
CA ASN A 747 32.68 -0.34 3.21
C ASN A 747 32.18 0.20 1.86
N SER A 748 31.06 -0.31 1.36
CA SER A 748 30.37 0.25 0.21
C SER A 748 28.87 0.03 0.26
N VAL A 749 28.14 0.84 -0.50
CA VAL A 749 26.72 0.62 -0.78
C VAL A 749 26.61 0.16 -2.23
N LEU A 750 26.08 -1.03 -2.43
CA LEU A 750 25.78 -1.53 -3.77
C LEU A 750 24.51 -0.82 -4.27
N LEU A 751 24.62 -0.09 -5.38
CA LEU A 751 23.51 0.68 -5.97
C LEU A 751 22.88 -0.05 -7.14
N PHE A 752 23.68 -0.84 -7.85
CA PHE A 752 23.24 -1.70 -8.94
C PHE A 752 24.14 -2.92 -9.04
N SER A 753 23.54 -4.08 -9.25
CA SER A 753 24.21 -5.30 -9.71
C SER A 753 23.29 -6.01 -10.69
N GLY A 754 23.79 -6.33 -11.87
CA GLY A 754 23.00 -6.93 -12.93
C GLY A 754 23.71 -6.77 -14.28
N SER A 755 22.95 -6.61 -15.35
CA SER A 755 23.48 -6.25 -16.66
C SER A 755 22.49 -5.30 -17.32
N ALA A 756 22.87 -4.03 -17.46
CA ALA A 756 22.06 -3.00 -18.08
C ALA A 756 22.84 -2.30 -19.18
N SER A 757 22.28 -2.17 -20.37
CA SER A 757 22.97 -1.58 -21.52
C SER A 757 22.37 -0.24 -21.92
N ALA A 758 23.23 0.69 -22.31
CA ALA A 758 22.83 1.94 -22.92
C ALA A 758 23.50 2.10 -24.28
N SER A 759 22.73 2.55 -25.26
CA SER A 759 23.25 3.11 -26.50
C SER A 759 23.72 4.55 -26.28
N ASN A 760 24.44 5.10 -27.25
CA ASN A 760 25.13 6.39 -27.16
C ASN A 760 24.20 7.49 -26.60
N TRP A 761 24.67 8.23 -25.60
CA TRP A 761 23.94 9.30 -24.90
C TRP A 761 22.69 8.86 -24.13
N LYS A 762 22.50 7.56 -23.86
CA LYS A 762 21.42 7.01 -23.05
C LYS A 762 21.91 6.53 -21.68
N GLN A 763 20.98 6.39 -20.74
CA GLN A 763 21.25 5.93 -19.38
C GLN A 763 20.94 4.42 -19.27
N ALA A 764 21.85 3.66 -18.68
CA ALA A 764 21.73 2.23 -18.44
C ALA A 764 21.19 1.94 -17.03
N VAL A 765 21.62 2.72 -16.04
CA VAL A 765 21.23 2.58 -14.64
C VAL A 765 20.73 3.93 -14.13
N GLU A 766 19.61 3.90 -13.42
CA GLU A 766 19.04 5.03 -12.70
C GLU A 766 18.93 4.67 -11.21
N VAL A 767 19.44 5.53 -10.35
CA VAL A 767 19.42 5.37 -8.90
C VAL A 767 18.80 6.62 -8.30
N GLU A 768 17.61 6.46 -7.72
CA GLU A 768 16.94 7.51 -6.97
C GLU A 768 17.52 7.62 -5.55
N THR A 769 17.67 8.84 -5.04
CA THR A 769 18.21 9.07 -3.69
C THR A 769 17.14 8.91 -2.62
N SER A 770 17.57 8.68 -1.36
CA SER A 770 16.71 8.60 -0.16
C SER A 770 15.72 9.74 -0.01
N LYS A 771 16.11 10.92 -0.50
CA LYS A 771 15.30 12.11 -0.50
C LYS A 771 14.02 11.99 -1.35
N ASN A 772 14.08 11.27 -2.47
CA ASN A 772 12.96 11.05 -3.38
C ASN A 772 12.35 9.64 -3.20
N GLY A 773 12.57 9.00 -2.06
CA GLY A 773 12.06 7.67 -1.78
C GLY A 773 12.84 6.53 -2.44
N GLY A 774 13.93 6.86 -3.14
CA GLY A 774 14.93 5.88 -3.56
C GLY A 774 15.74 5.37 -2.38
N ALA A 775 16.59 4.37 -2.59
CA ALA A 775 17.23 3.69 -1.47
C ALA A 775 18.73 4.04 -1.30
N PHE A 776 19.27 4.94 -2.12
CA PHE A 776 20.62 5.45 -1.94
C PHE A 776 20.62 6.73 -1.08
N ASP A 777 21.13 6.65 0.14
CA ASP A 777 21.33 7.85 0.94
C ASP A 777 22.50 8.68 0.41
N ALA A 778 22.20 9.82 -0.22
CA ALA A 778 23.20 10.72 -0.79
C ALA A 778 24.09 11.38 0.28
N SER A 779 23.72 11.32 1.58
CA SER A 779 24.59 11.73 2.69
C SER A 779 25.89 10.91 2.75
N ASN A 780 25.88 9.73 2.14
CA ASN A 780 27.03 8.85 2.03
C ASN A 780 28.12 9.42 1.12
N ILE A 781 27.81 10.36 0.22
CA ILE A 781 28.79 11.00 -0.66
C ILE A 781 29.68 11.94 0.16
N LYS A 782 30.76 11.38 0.73
CA LYS A 782 31.69 12.06 1.63
C LYS A 782 33.12 12.04 1.09
N LYS A 783 33.93 12.96 1.60
CA LYS A 783 35.34 13.10 1.23
C LYS A 783 36.09 11.77 1.41
N GLY A 784 36.85 11.37 0.39
CA GLY A 784 37.57 10.11 0.34
C GLY A 784 36.80 8.94 -0.28
N GLY A 785 35.48 9.06 -0.49
CA GLY A 785 34.68 8.05 -1.18
C GLY A 785 34.65 8.23 -2.70
N ASN A 786 34.13 7.23 -3.41
CA ASN A 786 34.00 7.26 -4.87
C ASN A 786 32.85 6.36 -5.36
N PHE A 787 32.20 6.73 -6.46
CA PHE A 787 31.40 5.77 -7.21
C PHE A 787 32.33 4.86 -8.00
N TYR A 788 32.02 3.56 -8.02
CA TYR A 788 32.72 2.55 -8.79
C TYR A 788 31.71 1.87 -9.72
N VAL A 789 32.03 1.85 -11.02
CA VAL A 789 31.20 1.25 -12.07
C VAL A 789 31.99 0.19 -12.80
N GLU A 790 31.47 -1.03 -12.86
CA GLU A 790 32.01 -2.13 -13.70
C GLU A 790 31.15 -2.27 -14.95
N TYR A 791 31.77 -2.34 -16.13
CA TYR A 791 31.06 -2.33 -17.42
C TYR A 791 31.87 -3.00 -18.55
N SER A 792 31.21 -3.37 -19.64
CA SER A 792 31.83 -3.72 -20.93
C SER A 792 31.39 -2.78 -22.04
N GLY A 793 32.08 -2.84 -23.18
CA GLY A 793 31.88 -1.94 -24.31
C GLY A 793 33.21 -1.27 -24.66
N THR A 794 33.16 -0.01 -25.07
CA THR A 794 34.37 0.77 -25.31
C THR A 794 34.89 1.33 -23.99
N LYS A 795 36.20 1.19 -23.73
CA LYS A 795 36.84 1.74 -22.53
C LYS A 795 36.65 3.26 -22.45
N ASP A 796 36.39 3.74 -21.24
CA ASP A 796 36.20 5.14 -20.84
C ASP A 796 34.95 5.82 -21.43
N GLN A 797 34.01 5.04 -21.97
CA GLN A 797 32.76 5.54 -22.56
C GLN A 797 31.55 5.43 -21.62
N VAL A 798 31.77 5.08 -20.35
CA VAL A 798 30.73 5.08 -19.31
C VAL A 798 30.66 6.46 -18.64
N GLU A 799 29.46 7.02 -18.49
CA GLU A 799 29.22 8.30 -17.81
C GLU A 799 28.52 8.08 -16.48
N LEU A 800 28.84 8.92 -15.49
CA LEU A 800 28.06 9.10 -14.26
C LEU A 800 27.48 10.51 -14.26
N ILE A 801 26.17 10.64 -14.07
CA ILE A 801 25.45 11.92 -14.15
C ILE A 801 24.62 12.11 -12.89
N PHE A 802 24.78 13.27 -12.25
CA PHE A 802 23.96 13.71 -11.13
C PHE A 802 22.85 14.62 -11.65
N GLN A 803 21.62 14.34 -11.25
CA GLN A 803 20.48 15.19 -11.56
C GLN A 803 19.95 15.82 -10.28
N SER A 804 19.65 17.12 -10.35
CA SER A 804 19.02 17.83 -9.24
C SER A 804 18.07 18.92 -9.72
N TRP A 805 16.89 18.97 -9.10
CA TRP A 805 15.96 20.09 -9.15
C TRP A 805 15.81 20.76 -7.77
N SER A 806 16.69 20.40 -6.83
CA SER A 806 16.61 20.81 -5.43
C SER A 806 17.89 21.45 -4.88
N GLY A 807 18.82 21.78 -5.78
CA GLY A 807 20.02 22.56 -5.50
C GLY A 807 21.28 21.89 -6.06
N GLY A 808 22.17 22.67 -6.70
CA GLY A 808 23.30 22.14 -7.46
C GLY A 808 23.05 22.18 -8.97
N SER A 809 23.90 21.54 -9.75
CA SER A 809 23.77 21.48 -11.21
C SER A 809 22.63 20.55 -11.63
N GLU A 810 21.77 21.05 -12.53
CA GLU A 810 20.58 20.32 -13.02
C GLU A 810 20.95 18.98 -13.67
N TRP A 811 22.05 18.95 -14.41
CA TRP A 811 22.66 17.76 -15.00
C TRP A 811 24.19 17.82 -14.87
N GLY A 812 24.71 17.39 -13.71
CA GLY A 812 26.14 17.36 -13.41
C GLY A 812 26.83 16.10 -13.91
N LYS A 813 27.59 16.18 -15.01
CA LYS A 813 28.41 15.06 -15.51
C LYS A 813 29.69 14.91 -14.71
N VAL A 814 29.87 13.77 -14.04
CA VAL A 814 31.03 13.48 -13.19
C VAL A 814 32.17 12.91 -14.02
N GLN A 815 33.36 13.50 -13.89
CA GLN A 815 34.55 13.03 -14.62
C GLN A 815 35.11 11.75 -14.00
N ILE A 816 35.59 10.82 -14.85
CA ILE A 816 36.30 9.62 -14.41
C ILE A 816 37.60 10.03 -13.72
N SER A 817 37.80 9.58 -12.49
CA SER A 817 39.03 9.80 -11.73
C SER A 817 40.06 8.67 -11.93
N GLU A 818 39.60 7.45 -12.20
CA GLU A 818 40.44 6.27 -12.43
C GLU A 818 39.68 5.26 -13.29
N SER A 819 40.34 4.59 -14.22
CA SER A 819 39.74 3.47 -14.97
C SER A 819 40.75 2.37 -15.23
N GLY A 820 40.25 1.15 -15.44
CA GLY A 820 41.08 -0.03 -15.64
C GLY A 820 40.28 -1.23 -16.11
N SER A 821 40.85 -2.42 -15.96
CA SER A 821 40.20 -3.69 -16.30
C SER A 821 40.18 -4.62 -15.11
N VAL A 822 39.08 -5.35 -14.92
CA VAL A 822 38.83 -6.28 -13.82
C VAL A 822 37.89 -7.37 -14.31
N ASN A 823 38.11 -8.64 -13.94
CA ASN A 823 37.20 -9.76 -14.29
C ASN A 823 36.83 -9.91 -15.78
N GLY A 824 37.67 -9.44 -16.72
CA GLY A 824 37.33 -9.43 -18.16
C GLY A 824 36.42 -8.28 -18.61
N HIS A 825 36.13 -7.34 -17.70
CA HIS A 825 35.38 -6.10 -17.90
C HIS A 825 36.30 -4.88 -17.71
N TYR A 826 35.77 -3.68 -17.99
CA TYR A 826 36.36 -2.41 -17.58
C TYR A 826 35.75 -1.92 -16.27
N PHE A 827 36.47 -1.09 -15.54
CA PHE A 827 35.90 -0.31 -14.44
C PHE A 827 36.23 1.17 -14.59
N ALA A 828 35.37 2.02 -14.04
CA ALA A 828 35.59 3.45 -13.89
C ALA A 828 35.22 3.89 -12.46
N LYS A 829 36.06 4.73 -11.86
CA LYS A 829 35.80 5.39 -10.57
C LYS A 829 35.54 6.87 -10.77
N PHE A 830 34.69 7.41 -9.92
CA PHE A 830 34.35 8.83 -9.87
C PHE A 830 34.53 9.33 -8.43
N SER A 831 35.62 10.06 -8.17
CA SER A 831 35.99 10.53 -6.83
C SER A 831 34.99 11.54 -6.26
N TYR A 832 34.95 11.65 -4.94
CA TYR A 832 34.20 12.70 -4.24
C TYR A 832 34.49 14.10 -4.80
N GLU A 833 35.76 14.44 -5.04
CA GLU A 833 36.16 15.73 -5.57
C GLU A 833 35.52 15.99 -6.94
N ASN A 834 35.50 14.99 -7.83
CA ASN A 834 34.86 15.10 -9.14
C ASN A 834 33.33 15.19 -9.00
N CYS A 835 32.73 14.47 -8.05
CA CYS A 835 31.31 14.57 -7.73
C CYS A 835 30.93 15.99 -7.28
N VAL A 836 31.71 16.60 -6.37
CA VAL A 836 31.48 17.98 -5.90
C VAL A 836 31.65 18.98 -7.04
N SER A 837 32.69 18.84 -7.86
CA SER A 837 32.90 19.72 -9.01
C SER A 837 31.77 19.63 -10.04
N ALA A 838 31.28 18.42 -10.33
CA ALA A 838 30.18 18.22 -11.27
C ALA A 838 28.82 18.68 -10.73
N PHE A 839 28.62 18.56 -9.42
CA PHE A 839 27.36 18.94 -8.78
C PHE A 839 27.28 20.43 -8.40
N GLY A 840 28.44 21.10 -8.30
CA GLY A 840 28.53 22.50 -7.88
C GLY A 840 28.24 22.73 -6.39
N ASN A 841 28.08 21.66 -5.61
CA ASN A 841 27.83 21.70 -4.17
C ASN A 841 28.41 20.45 -3.48
N ASN A 842 28.76 20.54 -2.19
CA ASN A 842 29.20 19.41 -1.37
C ASN A 842 28.11 18.87 -0.42
N ASP A 843 26.94 19.52 -0.38
CA ASP A 843 25.74 19.08 0.31
C ASP A 843 24.86 18.27 -0.64
N PHE A 844 25.12 16.97 -0.70
CA PHE A 844 24.38 16.03 -1.54
C PHE A 844 23.08 15.55 -0.89
N SER A 845 23.04 15.38 0.44
CA SER A 845 21.90 14.74 1.13
C SER A 845 20.60 15.54 1.02
N GLY A 846 20.69 16.87 0.99
CA GLY A 846 19.53 17.73 0.82
C GLY A 846 19.14 18.00 -0.63
N LYS A 847 20.04 17.72 -1.58
CA LYS A 847 19.97 18.36 -2.90
C LYS A 847 20.14 17.44 -4.09
N LEU A 848 20.89 16.33 -3.99
CA LEU A 848 21.03 15.39 -5.09
C LEU A 848 19.76 14.54 -5.21
N ASP A 849 19.11 14.63 -6.36
CA ASP A 849 17.81 14.00 -6.56
C ASP A 849 17.92 12.61 -7.20
N LYS A 850 18.79 12.45 -8.21
CA LYS A 850 19.04 11.17 -8.88
C LYS A 850 20.49 11.03 -9.36
N VAL A 851 20.93 9.77 -9.52
CA VAL A 851 22.21 9.37 -10.10
C VAL A 851 21.96 8.46 -11.30
N PHE A 852 22.54 8.79 -12.45
CA PHE A 852 22.48 7.97 -13.66
C PHE A 852 23.86 7.43 -14.01
N VAL A 853 23.90 6.21 -14.55
CA VAL A 853 25.07 5.67 -15.24
C VAL A 853 24.68 5.32 -16.66
N GLY A 854 25.43 5.78 -17.66
CA GLY A 854 25.06 5.69 -19.07
C GLY A 854 26.25 5.58 -20.02
N ALA A 855 25.96 5.66 -21.31
CA ALA A 855 26.94 5.69 -22.39
C ALA A 855 27.18 7.13 -22.86
N ALA A 856 28.46 7.50 -23.05
CA ALA A 856 28.84 8.74 -23.74
C ALA A 856 28.66 8.58 -25.26
N GLU A 857 29.71 8.23 -25.99
CA GLU A 857 29.72 8.24 -27.46
C GLU A 857 29.52 6.85 -28.09
N SER A 858 29.61 5.79 -27.28
CA SER A 858 29.43 4.41 -27.74
C SER A 858 28.72 3.55 -26.70
N SER A 859 28.10 2.46 -27.15
CA SER A 859 27.28 1.63 -26.27
C SER A 859 28.10 0.97 -25.16
N VAL A 860 27.55 0.96 -23.94
CA VAL A 860 28.15 0.29 -22.78
C VAL A 860 27.13 -0.65 -22.14
N THR A 861 27.62 -1.71 -21.50
CA THR A 861 26.84 -2.60 -20.64
C THR A 861 27.40 -2.51 -19.23
N VAL A 862 26.63 -1.93 -18.31
CA VAL A 862 26.96 -1.79 -16.89
C VAL A 862 26.59 -3.07 -16.15
N TYR A 863 27.53 -3.58 -15.36
CA TYR A 863 27.37 -4.79 -14.55
C TYR A 863 27.19 -4.49 -13.07
N SER A 864 27.89 -3.48 -12.55
CA SER A 864 27.71 -3.04 -11.18
C SER A 864 27.93 -1.54 -11.02
N VAL A 865 27.19 -0.94 -10.10
CA VAL A 865 27.40 0.42 -9.61
C VAL A 865 27.40 0.34 -8.09
N LYS A 866 28.45 0.86 -7.45
CA LYS A 866 28.51 0.97 -5.99
C LYS A 866 29.11 2.30 -5.57
N TYR A 867 28.72 2.80 -4.41
CA TYR A 867 29.42 3.88 -3.75
C TYR A 867 30.35 3.30 -2.69
N VAL A 868 31.66 3.50 -2.85
CA VAL A 868 32.69 3.05 -1.90
C VAL A 868 32.94 4.18 -0.92
N PHE A 869 32.77 3.90 0.37
CA PHE A 869 33.00 4.88 1.43
C PHE A 869 34.49 5.23 1.53
N GLY A 870 34.78 6.52 1.70
CA GLY A 870 36.09 6.94 2.15
C GLY A 870 36.24 6.67 3.62
N ASN A 871 37.42 6.24 4.06
CA ASN A 871 37.76 6.21 5.48
C ASN A 871 37.70 7.64 6.04
N ALA A 872 36.53 8.04 6.55
CA ALA A 872 36.36 9.22 7.36
C ALA A 872 36.88 8.89 8.76
N SER A 873 38.13 9.25 9.01
CA SER A 873 38.67 9.42 10.36
C SER A 873 37.74 10.33 11.18
N GLY A 874 37.04 9.78 12.18
CA GLY A 874 36.36 10.57 13.21
C GLY A 874 35.20 9.85 13.91
N GLU A 875 35.51 9.23 15.05
CA GLU A 875 34.61 8.95 16.21
C GLU A 875 33.75 7.65 16.24
N SER A 876 34.43 6.59 16.72
CA SER A 876 34.08 5.59 17.76
C SER A 876 32.66 4.99 17.91
N GLY A 877 32.57 3.71 17.54
CA GLY A 877 31.86 2.64 18.26
C GLY A 877 32.60 1.31 18.02
N GLU A 878 33.04 0.62 19.07
CA GLU A 878 34.06 -0.44 19.07
C GLU A 878 33.68 -1.76 18.35
N SER A 879 34.52 -2.17 17.38
CA SER A 879 35.04 -3.54 17.23
C SER A 879 36.36 -3.49 16.44
N ASP A 880 37.28 -4.42 16.69
CA ASP A 880 38.75 -4.29 16.65
C ASP A 880 39.41 -3.69 15.37
N PRO A 881 40.53 -2.93 15.52
CA PRO A 881 41.29 -2.38 14.41
C PRO A 881 42.18 -3.46 13.77
N TYR A 882 41.76 -3.96 12.61
CA TYR A 882 42.61 -4.79 11.77
C TYR A 882 43.16 -3.99 10.59
N ILE A 883 44.35 -4.37 10.11
CA ILE A 883 44.89 -3.92 8.83
C ILE A 883 44.61 -5.00 7.79
N SER A 884 43.90 -4.64 6.72
CA SER A 884 43.71 -5.55 5.59
C SER A 884 45.00 -5.72 4.78
N ILE A 885 45.30 -6.97 4.43
CA ILE A 885 46.38 -7.34 3.50
C ILE A 885 45.77 -7.84 2.19
N PHE A 886 44.73 -8.67 2.28
CA PHE A 886 43.99 -9.19 1.14
C PHE A 886 42.49 -9.29 1.47
N TRP A 887 41.65 -8.92 0.51
CA TRP A 887 40.21 -9.16 0.50
C TRP A 887 39.77 -9.52 -0.92
N GLY A 888 39.03 -10.62 -1.07
CA GLY A 888 38.58 -11.14 -2.35
C GLY A 888 38.65 -12.66 -2.39
N ASN A 889 38.34 -13.28 -3.52
CA ASN A 889 38.34 -14.74 -3.64
C ASN A 889 39.56 -15.20 -4.44
N ALA A 890 40.55 -15.79 -3.77
CA ALA A 890 41.70 -16.39 -4.44
C ALA A 890 41.77 -17.88 -4.14
N THR A 891 41.72 -18.70 -5.19
CA THR A 891 41.74 -20.17 -5.07
C THR A 891 43.05 -20.71 -5.63
N ALA A 892 43.63 -21.67 -4.93
CA ALA A 892 44.78 -22.41 -5.42
C ALA A 892 44.74 -23.86 -4.92
N SER A 893 45.41 -24.75 -5.65
CA SER A 893 45.52 -26.17 -5.31
C SER A 893 46.95 -26.53 -4.94
N GLY A 894 47.14 -27.42 -3.97
CA GLY A 894 48.38 -28.17 -3.71
C GLY A 894 49.70 -27.38 -3.86
N TRP A 895 50.22 -26.84 -2.76
CA TRP A 895 51.48 -26.07 -2.65
C TRP A 895 51.53 -24.73 -3.38
N GLU A 896 50.48 -24.35 -4.12
CA GLU A 896 50.38 -23.04 -4.76
C GLU A 896 49.94 -21.94 -3.76
N GLN A 897 50.23 -20.69 -4.11
CA GLN A 897 50.05 -19.51 -3.25
C GLN A 897 48.89 -18.65 -3.77
N PRO A 898 47.65 -18.82 -3.27
CA PRO A 898 46.51 -18.02 -3.73
C PRO A 898 46.67 -16.53 -3.39
N VAL A 899 47.40 -16.21 -2.32
CA VAL A 899 47.65 -14.82 -1.90
C VAL A 899 49.14 -14.60 -1.75
N GLY A 900 49.64 -13.51 -2.33
CA GLY A 900 51.03 -13.12 -2.18
C GLY A 900 51.24 -11.62 -2.28
N GLU A 901 51.33 -10.96 -1.12
CA GLU A 901 51.38 -9.51 -1.01
C GLU A 901 52.76 -9.03 -0.59
N LEU A 902 53.34 -8.11 -1.38
CA LEU A 902 54.57 -7.42 -0.99
C LEU A 902 54.31 -6.52 0.22
N THR A 903 55.33 -6.35 1.06
CA THR A 903 55.26 -5.31 2.10
C THR A 903 55.49 -3.92 1.48
N ALA A 904 55.13 -2.87 2.21
CA ALA A 904 55.32 -1.47 1.80
C ALA A 904 56.77 -1.15 1.44
N LYS A 905 57.71 -1.85 2.08
CA LYS A 905 59.14 -1.76 1.77
C LYS A 905 59.46 -2.10 0.30
N ASN A 906 58.70 -3.01 -0.32
CA ASN A 906 58.85 -3.41 -1.72
C ASN A 906 57.70 -2.92 -2.60
N GLY A 907 57.07 -1.80 -2.23
CA GLY A 907 55.99 -1.19 -3.02
C GLY A 907 54.62 -1.86 -2.90
N GLY A 908 54.48 -2.82 -1.97
CA GLY A 908 53.17 -3.37 -1.62
C GLY A 908 52.39 -2.49 -0.64
N LYS A 909 51.21 -2.94 -0.23
CA LYS A 909 50.28 -2.10 0.54
C LYS A 909 50.41 -2.23 2.07
N PHE A 910 51.06 -3.29 2.55
CA PHE A 910 51.12 -3.59 3.99
C PHE A 910 52.41 -3.10 4.64
N ASP A 911 52.30 -2.17 5.59
CA ASP A 911 53.43 -1.70 6.39
C ASP A 911 53.80 -2.72 7.48
N ALA A 912 54.91 -3.44 7.26
CA ALA A 912 55.38 -4.47 8.19
C ALA A 912 55.82 -3.93 9.56
N SER A 913 55.98 -2.61 9.74
CA SER A 913 56.19 -2.01 11.07
C SER A 913 54.99 -2.15 12.00
N LYS A 914 53.82 -2.49 11.46
CA LYS A 914 52.57 -2.70 12.21
C LYS A 914 52.47 -4.09 12.85
N ILE A 915 53.40 -5.00 12.54
CA ILE A 915 53.47 -6.30 13.20
C ILE A 915 54.06 -6.10 14.60
N THR A 916 53.19 -5.95 15.61
CA THR A 916 53.55 -5.71 17.01
C THR A 916 53.08 -6.83 17.94
N SER A 917 53.66 -6.91 19.15
CA SER A 917 53.44 -8.02 20.11
C SER A 917 52.02 -8.25 20.59
N ASN A 918 51.11 -7.29 20.37
CA ASN A 918 49.70 -7.37 20.71
C ASN A 918 48.80 -7.74 19.52
N GLY A 919 49.38 -8.28 18.44
CA GLY A 919 48.63 -8.63 17.23
C GLY A 919 48.83 -10.07 16.74
N TYR A 920 48.05 -10.41 15.72
CA TYR A 920 48.07 -11.70 15.04
C TYR A 920 47.60 -11.54 13.59
N PHE A 921 48.09 -12.39 12.69
CA PHE A 921 47.45 -12.53 11.37
C PHE A 921 46.20 -13.38 11.48
N TYR A 922 45.17 -13.03 10.72
CA TYR A 922 43.92 -13.77 10.59
C TYR A 922 43.68 -14.05 9.11
N VAL A 923 43.36 -15.32 8.78
CA VAL A 923 43.07 -15.77 7.42
C VAL A 923 41.74 -16.50 7.41
N GLU A 924 40.80 -16.04 6.58
CA GLU A 924 39.51 -16.69 6.35
C GLU A 924 39.53 -17.43 5.01
N TYR A 925 39.11 -18.69 4.99
CA TYR A 925 39.24 -19.56 3.81
C TYR A 925 38.21 -20.71 3.80
N SER A 926 37.93 -21.24 2.61
CA SER A 926 37.21 -22.49 2.39
C SER A 926 38.20 -23.56 1.94
N GLY A 927 37.99 -24.81 2.34
CA GLY A 927 38.90 -25.92 2.10
C GLY A 927 38.96 -26.85 3.32
N GLN A 928 39.86 -27.83 3.29
CA GLN A 928 40.10 -28.68 4.46
C GLN A 928 40.66 -27.86 5.63
N GLU A 929 40.18 -28.09 6.85
CA GLU A 929 40.64 -27.33 8.03
C GLU A 929 42.16 -27.54 8.24
N LYS A 930 42.88 -26.45 8.48
CA LYS A 930 44.35 -26.39 8.67
C LYS A 930 45.17 -26.74 7.43
N ASP A 931 44.56 -26.81 6.26
CA ASP A 931 45.23 -27.16 5.00
C ASP A 931 45.81 -25.93 4.26
N LEU A 932 46.33 -24.97 5.04
CA LEU A 932 47.00 -23.77 4.57
C LEU A 932 48.25 -23.48 5.41
N ASP A 933 49.18 -22.73 4.82
CA ASP A 933 50.32 -22.11 5.51
C ASP A 933 50.28 -20.59 5.34
N LEU A 934 50.59 -19.84 6.40
CA LEU A 934 51.06 -18.45 6.30
C LEU A 934 52.58 -18.46 6.18
N VAL A 935 53.12 -17.80 5.16
CA VAL A 935 54.57 -17.69 4.94
C VAL A 935 55.00 -16.23 4.95
N LEU A 936 55.96 -15.93 5.82
CA LEU A 936 56.67 -14.65 5.86
C LEU A 936 57.97 -14.79 5.06
N GLN A 937 58.04 -14.16 3.90
CA GLN A 937 59.16 -14.29 2.97
C GLN A 937 60.13 -13.12 3.09
N SER A 938 61.43 -13.42 3.07
CA SER A 938 62.50 -12.42 3.10
C SER A 938 63.57 -12.71 2.05
N TRP A 939 64.06 -11.67 1.40
CA TRP A 939 65.35 -11.64 0.70
C TRP A 939 66.23 -10.50 1.22
N SER A 940 65.85 -9.90 2.36
CA SER A 940 66.51 -8.75 2.97
C SER A 940 67.01 -8.98 4.39
N GLY A 941 67.30 -10.24 4.74
CA GLY A 941 68.02 -10.58 5.99
C GLY A 941 67.18 -11.14 7.14
N GLY A 942 66.00 -11.72 6.85
CA GLY A 942 65.26 -12.66 7.72
C GLY A 942 65.28 -14.09 7.14
N SER A 943 64.55 -15.03 7.75
CA SER A 943 64.40 -16.39 7.18
C SER A 943 63.69 -16.34 5.83
N GLU A 944 64.25 -16.98 4.79
CA GLU A 944 63.82 -16.76 3.41
C GLU A 944 62.36 -17.14 3.15
N TRP A 945 61.90 -18.26 3.72
CA TRP A 945 60.52 -18.76 3.63
C TRP A 945 60.04 -19.24 4.99
N ALA A 946 59.68 -18.31 5.87
CA ALA A 946 59.27 -18.64 7.23
C ALA A 946 57.80 -19.07 7.29
N LYS A 947 57.56 -20.38 7.39
CA LYS A 947 56.23 -20.93 7.63
C LYS A 947 55.81 -20.71 9.09
N VAL A 948 54.74 -19.95 9.29
CA VAL A 948 54.25 -19.61 10.62
C VAL A 948 53.28 -20.69 11.12
N SER A 949 53.49 -21.16 12.35
CA SER A 949 52.57 -22.12 12.97
C SER A 949 51.25 -21.46 13.35
N ILE A 950 50.13 -22.13 13.04
CA ILE A 950 48.79 -21.69 13.43
C ILE A 950 48.68 -21.67 14.96
N SER A 951 48.21 -20.56 15.52
CA SER A 951 47.93 -20.43 16.95
C SER A 951 46.48 -20.78 17.30
N GLU A 952 45.53 -20.58 16.39
CA GLU A 952 44.11 -20.84 16.61
C GLU A 952 43.40 -21.13 15.27
N THR A 953 42.38 -22.00 15.29
CA THR A 953 41.45 -22.19 14.16
C THR A 953 40.00 -22.11 14.64
N GLY A 954 39.09 -21.84 13.72
CA GLY A 954 37.65 -21.94 13.97
C GLY A 954 36.83 -21.79 12.69
N TYR A 955 35.53 -21.54 12.85
CA TYR A 955 34.57 -21.41 11.74
C TYR A 955 33.69 -20.17 11.94
N VAL A 956 33.58 -19.32 10.92
CA VAL A 956 32.78 -18.09 10.94
C VAL A 956 32.31 -17.75 9.53
N ASN A 957 31.17 -17.08 9.37
CA ASN A 957 30.60 -16.67 8.07
C ASN A 957 30.45 -17.80 7.01
N GLY A 958 30.42 -19.06 7.43
CA GLY A 958 30.39 -20.19 6.49
C GLY A 958 31.76 -20.62 5.96
N HIS A 959 32.85 -20.17 6.58
CA HIS A 959 34.24 -20.44 6.21
C HIS A 959 35.08 -20.84 7.43
N ASN A 960 36.19 -21.53 7.19
CA ASN A 960 37.22 -21.77 8.21
C ASN A 960 38.05 -20.50 8.42
N TYR A 961 38.61 -20.32 9.61
CA TYR A 961 39.66 -19.34 9.85
C TYR A 961 40.89 -19.93 10.54
N ALA A 962 42.03 -19.30 10.35
CA ALA A 962 43.28 -19.58 11.07
C ALA A 962 43.94 -18.28 11.54
N LYS A 963 44.39 -18.25 12.80
CA LYS A 963 45.19 -17.16 13.37
C LYS A 963 46.65 -17.55 13.54
N TYR A 964 47.53 -16.56 13.44
CA TYR A 964 48.98 -16.70 13.62
C TYR A 964 49.48 -15.58 14.53
N SER A 965 49.78 -15.92 15.79
CA SER A 965 50.22 -14.96 16.80
C SER A 965 51.55 -14.28 16.44
N TYR A 966 51.77 -13.06 16.96
CA TYR A 966 53.05 -12.37 16.84
C TYR A 966 54.25 -13.24 17.25
N ASP A 967 54.16 -13.94 18.38
CA ASP A 967 55.25 -14.79 18.86
C ASP A 967 55.56 -15.93 17.88
N ASN A 968 54.53 -16.54 17.27
CA ASN A 968 54.74 -17.55 16.23
C ASN A 968 55.39 -16.95 14.99
N CYS A 969 55.02 -15.72 14.61
CA CYS A 969 55.66 -14.99 13.51
C CYS A 969 57.14 -14.71 13.80
N VAL A 970 57.48 -14.21 14.99
CA VAL A 970 58.87 -13.90 15.37
C VAL A 970 59.70 -15.18 15.42
N ASN A 971 59.16 -16.25 16.01
CA ASN A 971 59.85 -17.54 16.11
C ASN A 971 60.12 -18.15 14.74
N ALA A 972 59.15 -18.08 13.82
CA ALA A 972 59.32 -18.60 12.46
C ALA A 972 60.26 -17.73 11.61
N PHE A 973 60.14 -16.40 11.72
CA PHE A 973 60.91 -15.46 10.90
C PHE A 973 62.36 -15.28 11.40
N GLY A 974 62.59 -15.53 12.69
CA GLY A 974 63.89 -15.49 13.35
C GLY A 974 64.30 -14.11 13.88
N THR A 975 63.42 -13.10 13.78
CA THR A 975 63.66 -11.73 14.22
C THR A 975 62.34 -10.98 14.36
N SER A 976 62.27 -10.00 15.26
CA SER A 976 61.13 -9.06 15.39
C SER A 976 61.23 -7.85 14.47
N ASP A 977 62.37 -7.67 13.78
CA ASP A 977 62.58 -6.61 12.77
C ASP A 977 61.86 -6.94 11.45
N PHE A 978 60.53 -6.91 11.46
CA PHE A 978 59.72 -7.14 10.27
C PHE A 978 59.76 -5.95 9.31
N SER A 979 59.80 -4.72 9.81
CA SER A 979 59.84 -3.52 8.96
C SER A 979 61.10 -3.45 8.09
N GLY A 980 62.26 -3.85 8.62
CA GLY A 980 63.51 -3.88 7.88
C GLY A 980 63.65 -5.10 6.97
N LYS A 981 63.06 -6.24 7.34
CA LYS A 981 63.44 -7.54 6.75
C LYS A 981 62.30 -8.32 6.09
N LEU A 982 61.04 -8.08 6.42
CA LEU A 982 59.91 -8.78 5.79
C LEU A 982 59.61 -8.16 4.43
N ASP A 983 59.69 -8.99 3.40
CA ASP A 983 59.58 -8.52 2.02
C ASP A 983 58.24 -8.89 1.38
N LYS A 984 57.67 -10.04 1.73
CA LYS A 984 56.39 -10.53 1.21
C LYS A 984 55.65 -11.41 2.23
N ILE A 985 54.32 -11.34 2.23
CA ILE A 985 53.42 -12.22 2.98
C ILE A 985 52.70 -13.11 1.98
N LEU A 986 52.69 -14.42 2.22
CA LEU A 986 52.03 -15.40 1.38
C LEU A 986 51.06 -16.22 2.22
N VAL A 987 49.94 -16.61 1.60
CA VAL A 987 49.16 -17.77 2.04
C VAL A 987 49.33 -18.84 0.98
N SER A 988 49.59 -20.08 1.36
CA SER A 988 49.70 -21.22 0.44
C SER A 988 48.78 -22.36 0.83
N ALA A 989 48.24 -23.05 -0.16
CA ALA A 989 47.58 -24.34 0.01
C ALA A 989 48.63 -25.40 0.41
N ARG A 990 48.28 -26.36 1.26
CA ARG A 990 49.15 -27.51 1.57
C ARG A 990 48.88 -28.65 0.60
N GLU A 991 47.92 -29.53 0.90
CA GLU A 991 47.67 -30.74 0.11
C GLU A 991 46.45 -30.63 -0.81
N SER A 992 45.38 -30.00 -0.35
CA SER A 992 44.12 -29.83 -1.10
C SER A 992 43.90 -28.38 -1.55
N SER A 993 42.82 -28.15 -2.31
CA SER A 993 42.49 -26.81 -2.78
C SER A 993 41.90 -25.97 -1.66
N ILE A 994 42.40 -24.75 -1.50
CA ILE A 994 41.81 -23.74 -0.62
C ILE A 994 41.38 -22.52 -1.42
N THR A 995 40.33 -21.85 -0.95
CA THR A 995 39.91 -20.53 -1.40
C THR A 995 40.06 -19.55 -0.24
N VAL A 996 40.97 -18.58 -0.35
CA VAL A 996 41.16 -17.53 0.66
C VAL A 996 40.22 -16.36 0.35
N TYR A 997 39.51 -15.89 1.38
CA TYR A 997 38.57 -14.77 1.33
C TYR A 997 39.15 -13.47 1.89
N SER A 998 39.97 -13.60 2.94
CA SER A 998 40.58 -12.45 3.59
C SER A 998 41.91 -12.84 4.27
N VAL A 999 42.84 -11.88 4.28
CA VAL A 999 44.04 -11.90 5.11
C VAL A 999 44.15 -10.53 5.77
N CYS A 1000 44.23 -10.50 7.09
CA CYS A 1000 44.41 -9.26 7.84
C CYS A 1000 45.39 -9.45 9.00
N TYR A 1001 45.94 -8.34 9.48
CA TYR A 1001 46.68 -8.28 10.74
C TYR A 1001 45.82 -7.56 11.78
N CYS A 1002 45.34 -8.31 12.76
CA CYS A 1002 44.53 -7.81 13.86
C CYS A 1002 45.45 -7.43 15.03
N TYR A 1003 45.15 -6.33 15.70
CA TYR A 1003 45.85 -5.91 16.91
C TYR A 1003 44.90 -5.16 17.82
N SER A 1004 45.11 -5.24 19.12
CA SER A 1004 44.42 -4.32 20.03
C SER A 1004 45.02 -2.93 19.86
N LYS A 1005 44.21 -1.87 20.03
CA LYS A 1005 44.79 -0.53 20.21
C LYS A 1005 45.55 -0.43 21.52
#